data_AF-A0A935WG99-F1
#
_entry.id   AF-A0A935WG99-F1
#
_cell.length_a   1.000
_cell.length_b   1.000
_cell.length_c   1.000
_cell.angle_alpha   90.00
_cell.angle_beta   90.00
_cell.angle_gamma   90.00
#
_symmetry.space_group_name_H-M   'P 1'
#
loop_
_entity.id
_entity.type
_entity.pdbx_description
1 polymer ?
#
loop_
_entity_poly.entity_id
_entity_poly.type
_entity_poly.pdbx_seq_one_letter_code
_entity_poly.pdbx_strand_id
1 'polypeptide(L)'
;MSRTALVLSRFSALGARRSALAYALGALGGLTLMLGVAAWGARLGVFAQPWWVLATWGLVVLLAALAAVLGLRAARGYAPRALAQALEQRGFRQGFLGGLLEPAATGTSADLLAAADEHHARELEARGPALVEELLLPMRKRILAGGALLATGLVVLATARPFTGRPALLFQPGEAWAATRAPVSLTLGATEVERGDSVAVEALARGRQHAILWTRAPGETWKGQGLPLDSLGRARVVLGPLQGDLFLRLTSGGRTSDTLEVKVRMPAFLGTLAVVARYPRYLDLEDEPLPTDGDTIVVPEGTRLEVQGEATAELTTAGWDGGAARVPLDVSGTRFRGSFTPTGARTWTLALATASGDPLAGDTIRLPVVAVPDSGPRVEVPVPGQDTLVPFSLVVPLVVDASDDHGIARVVIESRRISRLGLADPVRTEVLPLPEGARDRVILPYQLDLNRRNLVPGDSLRFTIRALDNAPRPHTGSSREFVLRLPTASEMRDAARTAADEVGRRLDSIAEAGKQLERQTEDLAQERPRETGQQDGNGSNDALSYENAKRAESVAQQQERLLQEAEQVQQALDELQQSAEAAGINDPAFQERLREIQEQLDRALTPELRERLAELQRALQELDPERTREALERLADAQKQLREALERSRELFERAALEGDMANLSKEAEELAQEQQQWSEQARQADSARTAAAERQLAERADSLAAGLQDVAKQMAEQSPERQQAIEQAAQQAQQAAEQMRQAAKSAQQGQRQQAQQQGQQAAKQLQPLSQQLDEQRTSMQGEWKQEVVEALDRVLADASRLAERQLDVNERLRAGEASPQVRAEQGAIQEGVERLMQQMSDAAGKNALVGQQSSTALAAARDEMERAREALNNAAPNTREAGRRSGEAVDALNAAAHSLMRARGQVAGAGSGSGLQEAMEQMQQAAQQQGQIGQQSGGMLPMMGQGGSQMQEALRQLGQRQRAMAERMERLRAGGQVPGAGELADEARELARSLEAGRLDRQTVERQERLFRRMLDAGRTLQGQDEDERQERQSTAATGDSVRIPPALRRSLTDERLRYPTWEELQALSPDERRRVTEYFRRLSGAPRPADTADTPAPSKE
;
A
#
# COMPACT_ATOMS: atom_id res chain seq x y z
N MET A 1 138.35 32.65 46.24
CA MET A 1 138.34 31.17 46.37
C MET A 1 139.43 30.64 45.47
N SER A 2 140.16 29.63 45.92
CA SER A 2 141.21 28.97 45.14
C SER A 2 140.63 28.27 43.91
N ARG A 3 141.39 28.19 42.81
CA ARG A 3 140.99 27.53 41.57
C ARG A 3 140.72 26.04 41.83
N THR A 4 141.51 25.40 42.69
CA THR A 4 141.30 24.01 43.12
C THR A 4 139.93 23.86 43.81
N ALA A 5 139.54 24.80 44.68
CA ALA A 5 138.21 24.78 45.32
C ALA A 5 137.08 24.91 44.29
N LEU A 6 137.28 25.71 43.24
CA LEU A 6 136.29 25.91 42.19
C LEU A 6 136.09 24.64 41.35
N VAL A 7 137.18 23.93 41.01
CA VAL A 7 137.13 22.63 40.33
C VAL A 7 136.46 21.56 41.20
N LEU A 8 136.83 21.48 42.47
CA LEU A 8 136.19 20.58 43.45
C LEU A 8 134.70 20.88 43.63
N SER A 9 134.30 22.16 43.58
CA SER A 9 132.89 22.54 43.67
C SER A 9 132.06 21.99 42.50
N ARG A 10 132.63 21.94 41.28
CA ARG A 10 131.96 21.38 40.10
C ARG A 10 131.74 19.87 40.24
N PHE A 11 132.73 19.13 40.73
CA PHE A 11 132.57 17.70 41.00
C PHE A 11 131.63 17.41 42.19
N SER A 12 131.64 18.26 43.23
CA SER A 12 130.72 18.16 44.37
C SER A 12 129.25 18.30 43.94
N ALA A 13 128.97 19.24 43.03
CA ALA A 13 127.63 19.46 42.50
C ALA A 13 127.14 18.28 41.66
N LEU A 14 128.03 17.66 40.89
CA LEU A 14 127.71 16.46 40.10
C LEU A 14 127.33 15.26 41.00
N GLY A 15 128.11 15.03 42.06
CA GLY A 15 127.87 13.94 43.01
C GLY A 15 126.57 14.14 43.82
N ALA A 16 126.34 15.36 44.32
CA ALA A 16 125.10 15.69 45.01
C ALA A 16 123.87 15.46 44.12
N ARG A 17 123.91 15.90 42.85
CA ARG A 17 122.80 15.71 41.89
C ARG A 17 122.52 14.23 41.60
N ARG A 18 123.55 13.41 41.35
CA ARG A 18 123.36 11.97 41.11
C ARG A 18 122.82 11.24 42.34
N SER A 19 123.25 11.63 43.54
CA SER A 19 122.72 11.05 44.78
C SER A 19 121.24 11.39 45.00
N ALA A 20 120.84 12.65 44.81
CA ALA A 20 119.44 13.07 44.91
C ALA A 20 118.56 12.34 43.88
N LEU A 21 119.05 12.19 42.65
CA LEU A 21 118.33 11.47 41.59
C LEU A 21 118.14 9.98 41.92
N ALA A 22 119.16 9.32 42.49
CA ALA A 22 119.08 7.91 42.87
C ALA A 22 117.99 7.64 43.93
N TYR A 23 117.95 8.46 44.98
CA TYR A 23 116.97 8.31 46.06
C TYR A 23 115.57 8.77 45.65
N ALA A 24 115.46 9.79 44.79
CA ALA A 24 114.19 10.24 44.24
C ALA A 24 113.54 9.13 43.37
N LEU A 25 114.31 8.50 42.47
CA LEU A 25 113.82 7.40 41.64
C LEU A 25 113.44 6.18 42.47
N GLY A 26 114.25 5.82 43.49
CA GLY A 26 113.91 4.74 44.42
C GLY A 26 112.63 5.02 45.21
N ALA A 27 112.43 6.24 45.67
CA ALA A 27 111.22 6.65 46.37
C ALA A 27 109.99 6.56 45.45
N LEU A 28 110.05 7.20 44.29
CA LEU A 28 108.98 7.18 43.30
C LEU A 28 108.63 5.73 42.89
N GLY A 29 109.62 4.85 42.72
CA GLY A 29 109.34 3.45 42.42
C GLY A 29 108.73 2.65 43.57
N GLY A 30 109.15 2.90 44.81
CA GLY A 30 108.53 2.29 45.98
C GLY A 30 107.08 2.74 46.17
N LEU A 31 106.81 4.03 45.93
CA LEU A 31 105.47 4.61 46.01
C LEU A 31 104.51 4.01 44.97
N THR A 32 104.92 3.94 43.70
CA THR A 32 104.06 3.40 42.64
C THR A 32 103.78 1.91 42.86
N LEU A 33 104.77 1.14 43.31
CA LEU A 33 104.58 -0.27 43.66
C LEU A 33 103.60 -0.43 44.83
N MET A 34 103.75 0.37 45.89
CA MET A 34 102.86 0.29 47.05
C MET A 34 101.41 0.63 46.71
N LEU A 35 101.20 1.69 45.92
CA LEU A 35 99.87 2.06 45.42
C LEU A 35 99.29 0.95 44.52
N GLY A 36 100.12 0.32 43.67
CA GLY A 36 99.70 -0.77 42.80
C GLY A 36 99.27 -2.02 43.57
N VAL A 37 100.02 -2.40 44.60
CA VAL A 37 99.67 -3.54 45.48
C VAL A 37 98.37 -3.28 46.24
N ALA A 38 98.18 -2.07 46.76
CA ALA A 38 96.93 -1.69 47.43
C ALA A 38 95.72 -1.72 46.48
N ALA A 39 95.89 -1.20 45.26
CA ALA A 39 94.87 -1.25 44.21
C ALA A 39 94.51 -2.70 43.85
N TRP A 40 95.50 -3.59 43.78
CA TRP A 40 95.26 -5.03 43.56
C TRP A 40 94.53 -5.71 44.72
N GLY A 41 94.89 -5.37 45.97
CA GLY A 41 94.18 -5.87 47.16
C GLY A 41 92.71 -5.45 47.21
N ALA A 42 92.41 -4.22 46.78
CA ALA A 42 91.04 -3.72 46.64
C ALA A 42 90.28 -4.43 45.50
N ARG A 43 90.96 -4.70 44.39
CA ARG A 43 90.40 -5.43 43.24
C ARG A 43 90.04 -6.87 43.59
N LEU A 44 90.89 -7.54 44.36
CA LEU A 44 90.66 -8.90 44.87
C LEU A 44 89.65 -8.96 46.03
N GLY A 45 89.14 -7.82 46.50
CA GLY A 45 88.14 -7.78 47.57
C GLY A 45 88.69 -8.10 48.96
N VAL A 46 90.02 -8.02 49.16
CA VAL A 46 90.69 -8.28 50.44
C VAL A 46 90.25 -7.27 51.52
N PHE A 47 89.83 -6.07 51.11
CA PHE A 47 89.37 -5.01 52.01
C PHE A 47 87.84 -4.85 51.95
N ALA A 48 87.15 -5.16 53.05
CA ALA A 48 85.69 -5.02 53.16
C ALA A 48 85.23 -3.58 53.47
N GLN A 49 86.09 -2.77 54.10
CA GLN A 49 85.79 -1.42 54.58
C GLN A 49 86.80 -0.42 54.01
N PRO A 50 86.41 0.79 53.58
CA PRO A 50 87.25 1.68 52.76
C PRO A 50 88.39 2.41 53.50
N TRP A 51 88.68 2.10 54.78
CA TRP A 51 89.74 2.75 55.56
C TRP A 51 91.16 2.48 55.04
N TRP A 52 91.35 1.40 54.28
CA TRP A 52 92.65 1.02 53.70
C TRP A 52 93.23 2.12 52.82
N VAL A 53 92.40 2.93 52.15
CA VAL A 53 92.81 4.07 51.32
C VAL A 53 93.61 5.09 52.14
N LEU A 54 93.17 5.40 53.36
CA LEU A 54 93.84 6.36 54.24
C LEU A 54 95.16 5.80 54.78
N ALA A 55 95.19 4.50 55.12
CA ALA A 55 96.40 3.83 55.56
C ALA A 55 97.49 3.82 54.47
N THR A 56 97.11 3.60 53.20
CA THR A 56 98.05 3.62 52.08
C THR A 56 98.64 4.99 51.81
N TRP A 57 97.84 6.06 51.84
CA TRP A 57 98.36 7.43 51.66
C TRP A 57 99.23 7.89 52.84
N GLY A 58 98.92 7.46 54.07
CA GLY A 58 99.79 7.71 55.23
C GLY A 58 101.19 7.10 55.07
N LEU A 59 101.26 5.87 54.55
CA LEU A 59 102.54 5.19 54.34
C LEU A 59 103.34 5.78 53.17
N VAL A 60 102.65 6.24 52.11
CA VAL A 60 103.24 6.99 50.99
C VAL A 60 103.98 8.24 51.47
N VAL A 61 103.37 9.03 52.35
CA VAL A 61 104.00 10.24 52.91
C VAL A 61 105.26 9.90 53.71
N LEU A 62 105.21 8.81 54.50
CA LEU A 62 106.32 8.38 55.34
C LEU A 62 107.52 7.88 54.52
N LEU A 63 107.25 7.16 53.42
CA LEU A 63 108.27 6.67 52.49
C LEU A 63 108.95 7.82 51.73
N ALA A 64 108.18 8.83 51.31
CA ALA A 64 108.71 10.04 50.67
C ALA A 64 109.61 10.85 51.62
N ALA A 65 109.19 11.03 52.88
CA ALA A 65 109.98 11.73 53.89
C ALA A 65 111.30 11.01 54.21
N LEU A 66 111.27 9.67 54.35
CA LEU A 66 112.46 8.86 54.59
C LEU A 66 113.48 8.97 53.45
N ALA A 67 113.02 8.92 52.20
CA ALA A 67 113.89 9.05 51.03
C ALA A 67 114.52 10.44 50.92
N ALA A 68 113.79 11.50 51.25
CA ALA A 68 114.33 12.86 51.28
C ALA A 68 115.45 13.01 52.32
N VAL A 69 115.29 12.47 53.53
CA VAL A 69 116.31 12.51 54.60
C VAL A 69 117.56 11.71 54.19
N LEU A 70 117.39 10.53 53.61
CA LEU A 70 118.51 9.70 53.14
C LEU A 70 119.26 10.34 51.97
N GLY A 71 118.53 10.96 51.03
CA GLY A 71 119.12 11.70 49.91
C GLY A 71 119.94 12.91 50.37
N LEU A 72 119.41 13.71 51.31
CA LEU A 72 120.12 14.85 51.88
C LEU A 72 121.38 14.43 52.67
N ARG A 73 121.31 13.31 53.42
CA ARG A 73 122.49 12.74 54.10
C ARG A 73 123.55 12.26 53.11
N ALA A 74 123.15 11.57 52.05
CA ALA A 74 124.07 11.10 51.01
C ALA A 74 124.74 12.27 50.26
N ALA A 75 123.99 13.33 49.95
CA ALA A 75 124.51 14.51 49.26
C ALA A 75 125.60 15.24 50.07
N ARG A 76 125.52 15.27 51.41
CA ARG A 76 126.55 15.86 52.28
C ARG A 76 127.90 15.14 52.17
N GLY A 77 127.91 13.84 51.87
CA GLY A 77 129.14 13.06 51.65
C GLY A 77 129.96 13.51 50.42
N TYR A 78 129.36 14.29 49.53
CA TYR A 78 130.01 14.83 48.33
C TYR A 78 130.36 16.32 48.46
N ALA A 79 130.24 16.92 49.65
CA ALA A 79 130.64 18.31 49.86
C ALA A 79 132.13 18.52 49.53
N PRO A 80 132.57 19.73 49.09
CA PRO A 80 133.92 19.95 48.58
C PRO A 80 135.04 19.42 49.49
N ARG A 81 134.96 19.62 50.82
CA ARG A 81 135.95 19.08 51.77
C ARG A 81 135.93 17.55 51.89
N ALA A 82 134.75 16.94 51.96
CA ALA A 82 134.61 15.49 52.04
C ALA A 82 135.04 14.80 50.73
N LEU A 83 134.74 15.43 49.59
CA LEU A 83 135.15 14.97 48.27
C LEU A 83 136.68 15.08 48.10
N ALA A 84 137.30 16.17 48.55
CA ALA A 84 138.76 16.31 48.56
C ALA A 84 139.42 15.17 49.36
N GLN A 85 138.96 14.90 50.59
CA GLN A 85 139.47 13.81 51.41
C GLN A 85 139.27 12.43 50.75
N ALA A 86 138.12 12.20 50.12
CA ALA A 86 137.83 10.93 49.44
C ALA A 86 138.70 10.70 48.20
N LEU A 87 139.07 11.77 47.49
CA LEU A 87 139.98 11.74 46.34
C LEU A 87 141.44 11.55 46.76
N GLU A 88 141.85 12.14 47.89
CA GLU A 88 143.17 11.90 48.49
C GLU A 88 143.33 10.45 48.97
N GLN A 89 142.29 9.82 49.51
CA GLN A 89 142.39 8.40 49.88
C GLN A 89 142.54 7.44 48.69
N ARG A 90 142.24 7.89 47.46
CA ARG A 90 142.16 7.02 46.26
C ARG A 90 143.16 7.33 45.15
N GLY A 91 143.98 8.38 45.28
CA GLY A 91 144.99 8.65 44.26
C GLY A 91 145.80 9.93 44.42
N PHE A 92 145.32 10.92 45.18
CA PHE A 92 146.10 12.12 45.51
C PHE A 92 146.84 11.97 46.84
N ARG A 93 147.95 12.68 47.05
CA ARG A 93 148.65 12.63 48.36
C ARG A 93 147.77 13.27 49.44
N GLN A 94 147.78 12.74 50.67
CA GLN A 94 147.05 13.34 51.78
C GLN A 94 147.49 14.80 52.00
N GLY A 95 146.50 15.70 52.12
CA GLY A 95 146.70 17.15 52.27
C GLY A 95 146.87 17.92 50.96
N PHE A 96 146.99 17.25 49.81
CA PHE A 96 147.21 17.89 48.50
C PHE A 96 146.04 18.78 48.05
N LEU A 97 144.81 18.28 48.19
CA LEU A 97 143.58 19.00 47.85
C LEU A 97 142.98 19.71 49.07
N GLY A 98 143.07 19.09 50.24
CA GLY A 98 142.53 19.59 51.50
C GLY A 98 143.26 20.82 52.03
N GLY A 99 144.59 20.87 51.92
CA GLY A 99 145.41 21.97 52.45
C GLY A 99 145.10 23.33 51.80
N LEU A 100 144.66 23.33 50.53
CA LEU A 100 144.26 24.55 49.81
C LEU A 100 142.80 24.97 50.06
N LEU A 101 142.04 24.18 50.82
CA LEU A 101 140.68 24.52 51.28
C LEU A 101 140.68 25.11 52.70
N GLU A 102 141.84 25.14 53.36
CA GLU A 102 142.06 25.81 54.64
C GLU A 102 142.61 27.23 54.40
N PRO A 103 142.29 28.20 55.27
CA PRO A 103 142.83 29.55 55.15
C PRO A 103 144.35 29.52 55.32
N ALA A 104 145.05 30.27 54.46
CA ALA A 104 146.51 30.30 54.45
C ALA A 104 147.07 30.77 55.81
N ALA A 105 148.08 30.05 56.33
CA ALA A 105 148.71 30.38 57.61
C ALA A 105 149.51 31.69 57.51
N THR A 106 149.51 32.49 58.58
CA THR A 106 150.18 33.80 58.62
C THR A 106 151.67 33.66 58.28
N GLY A 107 152.12 34.36 57.22
CA GLY A 107 153.51 34.32 56.72
C GLY A 107 153.71 33.55 55.40
N THR A 108 152.66 32.96 54.81
CA THR A 108 152.76 32.33 53.48
C THR A 108 152.83 33.36 52.36
N SER A 109 153.73 33.13 51.39
CA SER A 109 153.83 33.95 50.18
C SER A 109 152.61 33.72 49.28
N ALA A 110 151.93 34.81 48.92
CA ALA A 110 150.72 34.77 48.09
C ALA A 110 151.00 34.20 46.69
N ASP A 111 152.16 34.50 46.10
CA ASP A 111 152.52 34.05 44.75
C ASP A 111 152.80 32.54 44.71
N LEU A 112 153.48 32.00 45.72
CA LEU A 112 153.74 30.57 45.84
C LEU A 112 152.45 29.80 46.14
N LEU A 113 151.55 30.35 46.95
CA LEU A 113 150.23 29.77 47.21
C LEU A 113 149.39 29.73 45.92
N ALA A 114 149.41 30.80 45.12
CA ALA A 114 148.70 30.86 43.84
C ALA A 114 149.28 29.88 42.81
N ALA A 115 150.61 29.74 42.74
CA ALA A 115 151.25 28.76 41.87
C ALA A 115 150.95 27.31 42.29
N ALA A 116 150.94 27.01 43.59
CA ALA A 116 150.56 25.71 44.12
C ALA A 116 149.09 25.39 43.84
N ASP A 117 148.19 26.37 44.02
CA ASP A 117 146.77 26.24 43.69
C ASP A 117 146.53 25.99 42.19
N GLU A 118 147.24 26.69 41.32
CA GLU A 118 147.15 26.46 39.87
C GLU A 118 147.66 25.06 39.48
N HIS A 119 148.75 24.59 40.11
CA HIS A 119 149.29 23.26 39.88
C HIS A 119 148.33 22.15 40.36
N HIS A 120 147.81 22.27 41.58
CA HIS A 120 146.88 21.30 42.15
C HIS A 120 145.54 21.28 41.40
N ALA A 121 145.05 22.44 40.95
CA ALA A 121 143.87 22.54 40.11
C ALA A 121 144.04 21.80 38.77
N ARG A 122 145.18 21.98 38.10
CA ARG A 122 145.47 21.27 36.82
C ARG A 122 145.57 19.77 37.02
N GLU A 123 146.22 19.32 38.10
CA GLU A 123 146.34 17.89 38.36
C GLU A 123 144.99 17.26 38.76
N LEU A 124 144.17 17.99 39.52
CA LEU A 124 142.79 17.63 39.80
C LEU A 124 141.93 17.59 38.52
N GLU A 125 142.10 18.53 37.59
CA GLU A 125 141.38 18.52 36.31
C GLU A 125 141.81 17.33 35.43
N ALA A 126 143.08 16.96 35.44
CA ALA A 126 143.61 15.84 34.65
C ALA A 126 143.22 14.46 35.19
N ARG A 127 143.33 14.24 36.51
CA ARG A 127 143.14 12.92 37.14
C ARG A 127 141.83 12.78 37.92
N GLY A 128 141.25 13.91 38.36
CA GLY A 128 140.02 13.95 39.14
C GLY A 128 138.79 13.34 38.45
N PRO A 129 138.53 13.54 37.13
CA PRO A 129 137.34 12.99 36.49
C PRO A 129 137.22 11.47 36.61
N ALA A 130 138.32 10.72 36.41
CA ALA A 130 138.32 9.26 36.48
C ALA A 130 138.04 8.77 37.92
N LEU A 131 138.70 9.38 38.90
CA LEU A 131 138.54 9.04 40.32
C LEU A 131 137.17 9.44 40.88
N VAL A 132 136.61 10.56 40.43
CA VAL A 132 135.24 10.98 40.77
C VAL A 132 134.22 10.03 40.17
N GLU A 133 134.42 9.52 38.95
CA GLU A 133 133.49 8.56 38.35
C GLU A 133 133.49 7.22 39.11
N GLU A 134 134.65 6.75 39.60
CA GLU A 134 134.73 5.59 40.52
C GLU A 134 133.94 5.79 41.81
N LEU A 135 133.98 6.99 42.40
CA LEU A 135 133.19 7.35 43.59
C LEU A 135 131.67 7.40 43.31
N LEU A 136 131.26 7.59 42.06
CA LEU A 136 129.86 7.73 41.65
C LEU A 136 129.24 6.45 41.07
N LEU A 137 130.04 5.43 40.76
CA LEU A 137 129.59 4.10 40.33
C LEU A 137 128.50 3.45 41.21
N PRO A 138 128.59 3.44 42.56
CA PRO A 138 127.51 2.89 43.40
C PRO A 138 126.21 3.68 43.26
N MET A 139 126.27 4.99 43.01
CA MET A 139 125.07 5.80 42.77
C MET A 139 124.45 5.49 41.41
N ARG A 140 125.26 5.25 40.37
CA ARG A 140 124.76 4.81 39.06
C ARG A 140 123.98 3.48 39.15
N LYS A 141 124.48 2.52 39.93
CA LYS A 141 123.75 1.25 40.18
C LYS A 141 122.42 1.49 40.91
N ARG A 142 122.38 2.41 41.88
CA ARG A 142 121.14 2.78 42.60
C ARG A 142 120.14 3.52 41.72
N ILE A 143 120.60 4.38 40.81
CA ILE A 143 119.74 5.05 39.82
C ILE A 143 119.08 4.01 38.91
N LEU A 144 119.84 3.04 38.39
CA LEU A 144 119.30 1.97 37.56
C LEU A 144 118.32 1.08 38.33
N ALA A 145 118.65 0.70 39.57
CA ALA A 145 117.75 -0.07 40.43
C ALA A 145 116.45 0.69 40.77
N GLY A 146 116.55 1.98 41.08
CA GLY A 146 115.39 2.84 41.32
C GLY A 146 114.52 3.01 40.07
N GLY A 147 115.13 3.14 38.89
CA GLY A 147 114.43 3.15 37.60
C GLY A 147 113.69 1.84 37.31
N ALA A 148 114.32 0.69 37.57
CA ALA A 148 113.67 -0.63 37.40
C ALA A 148 112.50 -0.84 38.39
N LEU A 149 112.67 -0.40 39.64
CA LEU A 149 111.60 -0.42 40.64
C LEU A 149 110.40 0.43 40.20
N LEU A 150 110.67 1.62 39.65
CA LEU A 150 109.63 2.52 39.13
C LEU A 150 108.88 1.93 37.94
N ALA A 151 109.58 1.37 36.98
CA ALA A 151 108.94 0.70 35.84
C ALA A 151 108.03 -0.45 36.32
N THR A 152 108.51 -1.26 37.27
CA THR A 152 107.74 -2.37 37.85
C THR A 152 106.51 -1.85 38.61
N GLY A 153 106.68 -0.83 39.46
CA GLY A 153 105.58 -0.24 40.21
C GLY A 153 104.49 0.37 39.34
N LEU A 154 104.87 1.02 38.23
CA LEU A 154 103.93 1.56 37.25
C LEU A 154 103.14 0.45 36.54
N VAL A 155 103.78 -0.66 36.18
CA VAL A 155 103.08 -1.81 35.57
C VAL A 155 102.09 -2.45 36.54
N VAL A 156 102.49 -2.67 37.79
CA VAL A 156 101.59 -3.23 38.83
C VAL A 156 100.40 -2.31 39.08
N LEU A 157 100.62 -1.00 39.13
CA LEU A 157 99.54 -0.02 39.29
C LEU A 157 98.62 0.05 38.06
N ALA A 158 99.15 0.05 36.84
CA ALA A 158 98.36 0.13 35.62
C ALA A 158 97.48 -1.13 35.42
N THR A 159 98.03 -2.31 35.68
CA THR A 159 97.30 -3.59 35.55
C THR A 159 96.19 -3.74 36.59
N ALA A 160 96.28 -3.04 37.73
CA ALA A 160 95.19 -2.98 38.70
C ALA A 160 93.94 -2.25 38.19
N ARG A 161 94.04 -1.51 37.06
CA ARG A 161 93.01 -0.60 36.51
C ARG A 161 92.49 0.38 37.56
N PRO A 162 93.34 1.29 38.05
CA PRO A 162 93.13 1.92 39.34
C PRO A 162 92.11 3.08 39.27
N PHE A 163 91.53 3.34 38.10
CA PHE A 163 90.48 4.35 37.89
C PHE A 163 89.07 3.76 37.74
N THR A 164 88.90 2.44 37.87
CA THR A 164 87.61 1.75 37.67
C THR A 164 87.32 0.75 38.78
N GLY A 165 86.08 0.67 39.26
CA GLY A 165 85.66 -0.24 40.33
C GLY A 165 86.18 0.13 41.72
N ARG A 166 86.26 -0.84 42.64
CA ARG A 166 86.76 -0.63 44.02
C ARG A 166 88.15 0.03 44.14
N PRO A 167 89.12 -0.22 43.24
CA PRO A 167 90.41 0.48 43.26
C PRO A 167 90.33 1.99 43.01
N ALA A 168 89.27 2.49 42.37
CA ALA A 168 89.09 3.93 42.09
C ALA A 168 89.00 4.77 43.37
N LEU A 169 88.52 4.18 44.48
CA LEU A 169 88.45 4.82 45.78
C LEU A 169 89.83 5.26 46.31
N LEU A 170 90.93 4.65 45.83
CA LEU A 170 92.31 5.05 46.18
C LEU A 170 92.60 6.50 45.79
N PHE A 171 91.98 7.01 44.74
CA PHE A 171 92.16 8.37 44.24
C PHE A 171 91.00 9.32 44.62
N GLN A 172 90.02 8.83 45.37
CA GLN A 172 88.87 9.60 45.88
C GLN A 172 88.75 9.46 47.41
N PRO A 173 89.74 9.92 48.19
CA PRO A 173 89.76 9.70 49.64
C PRO A 173 88.58 10.36 50.38
N GLY A 174 87.99 11.43 49.81
CA GLY A 174 86.79 12.07 50.36
C GLY A 174 85.52 11.24 50.22
N GLU A 175 85.33 10.55 49.10
CA GLU A 175 84.15 9.70 48.87
C GLU A 175 84.21 8.40 49.68
N ALA A 176 85.42 7.84 49.83
CA ALA A 176 85.69 6.71 50.72
C ALA A 176 85.29 7.00 52.18
N TRP A 177 85.49 8.24 52.64
CA TRP A 177 85.04 8.69 53.97
C TRP A 177 83.52 8.87 54.04
N ALA A 178 82.92 9.52 53.04
CA ALA A 178 81.47 9.76 53.00
C ALA A 178 80.64 8.47 52.96
N ALA A 179 81.11 7.43 52.26
CA ALA A 179 80.46 6.12 52.19
C ALA A 179 80.33 5.41 53.55
N THR A 180 81.16 5.75 54.54
CA THR A 180 81.04 5.19 55.90
C THR A 180 79.91 5.82 56.73
N ARG A 181 79.36 6.96 56.30
CA ARG A 181 78.36 7.76 57.06
C ARG A 181 77.00 7.91 56.38
N ALA A 182 76.79 7.37 55.19
CA ALA A 182 75.58 7.58 54.40
C ALA A 182 74.29 6.94 55.02
N PRO A 183 73.12 7.62 54.96
CA PRO A 183 71.83 7.07 55.38
C PRO A 183 71.27 6.06 54.35
N VAL A 184 70.28 5.27 54.78
CA VAL A 184 69.50 4.33 53.95
C VAL A 184 68.15 4.99 53.65
N SER A 185 67.75 5.08 52.38
CA SER A 185 66.50 5.75 51.97
C SER A 185 65.67 4.92 51.00
N LEU A 186 64.36 5.15 51.03
CA LEU A 186 63.37 4.62 50.08
C LEU A 186 62.70 5.78 49.34
N THR A 187 62.37 5.57 48.07
CA THR A 187 61.53 6.48 47.28
C THR A 187 60.46 5.69 46.53
N LEU A 188 59.23 6.22 46.53
CA LEU A 188 58.08 5.60 45.87
C LEU A 188 57.83 6.26 44.51
N GLY A 189 57.40 5.46 43.52
CA GLY A 189 56.94 5.96 42.23
C GLY A 189 55.58 6.67 42.30
N ALA A 190 54.72 6.26 43.24
CA ALA A 190 53.43 6.88 43.55
C ALA A 190 53.10 6.64 45.03
N THR A 191 52.49 7.62 45.70
CA THR A 191 52.04 7.51 47.09
C THR A 191 50.61 6.99 47.23
N GLU A 192 49.88 6.91 46.12
CA GLU A 192 48.49 6.49 46.05
C GLU A 192 48.25 5.71 44.75
N VAL A 193 47.61 4.55 44.84
CA VAL A 193 47.34 3.65 43.70
C VAL A 193 45.94 3.03 43.81
N GLU A 194 45.37 2.60 42.70
CA GLU A 194 44.07 1.92 42.70
C GLU A 194 44.22 0.47 43.16
N ARG A 195 43.13 -0.09 43.71
CA ARG A 195 43.11 -1.51 44.12
C ARG A 195 43.37 -2.42 42.92
N GLY A 196 44.46 -3.19 42.97
CA GLY A 196 44.92 -4.05 41.89
C GLY A 196 46.18 -3.55 41.17
N ASP A 197 46.55 -2.28 41.35
CA ASP A 197 47.76 -1.70 40.75
C ASP A 197 49.03 -2.08 41.50
N SER A 198 50.18 -1.80 40.87
CA SER A 198 51.51 -2.03 41.44
C SER A 198 52.30 -0.73 41.55
N VAL A 199 53.14 -0.62 42.59
CA VAL A 199 53.96 0.55 42.86
C VAL A 199 55.45 0.20 42.75
N ALA A 200 56.21 1.03 42.02
CA ALA A 200 57.66 0.92 41.98
C ALA A 200 58.29 1.56 43.23
N VAL A 201 59.22 0.85 43.85
CA VAL A 201 59.98 1.27 45.03
C VAL A 201 61.47 1.26 44.68
N GLU A 202 62.13 2.39 44.86
CA GLU A 202 63.58 2.52 44.70
C GLU A 202 64.26 2.60 46.06
N ALA A 203 65.23 1.71 46.27
CA ALA A 203 66.00 1.54 47.48
C ALA A 203 67.43 2.04 47.27
N LEU A 204 67.94 2.86 48.20
CA LEU A 204 69.31 3.39 48.19
C LEU A 204 70.00 3.15 49.53
N ALA A 205 71.08 2.38 49.53
CA ALA A 205 71.99 2.18 50.66
C ALA A 205 73.45 2.17 50.15
N ARG A 206 74.05 3.36 50.04
CA ARG A 206 75.39 3.55 49.46
C ARG A 206 76.46 2.74 50.21
N GLY A 207 77.30 2.03 49.46
CA GLY A 207 78.40 1.23 50.00
C GLY A 207 77.98 -0.11 50.64
N ARG A 208 76.70 -0.52 50.51
CA ARG A 208 76.18 -1.80 50.99
C ARG A 208 75.81 -2.69 49.80
N GLN A 209 75.98 -4.01 49.95
CA GLN A 209 75.62 -4.98 48.90
C GLN A 209 74.26 -5.64 49.13
N HIS A 210 73.72 -5.56 50.34
CA HIS A 210 72.45 -6.15 50.70
C HIS A 210 71.64 -5.19 51.59
N ALA A 211 70.35 -5.08 51.32
CA ALA A 211 69.36 -4.46 52.19
C ALA A 211 68.18 -5.42 52.39
N ILE A 212 67.35 -5.17 53.40
CA ILE A 212 66.08 -5.88 53.62
C ILE A 212 64.99 -4.81 53.53
N LEU A 213 64.11 -4.95 52.53
CA LEU A 213 62.88 -4.18 52.45
C LEU A 213 61.83 -4.88 53.28
N TRP A 214 61.31 -4.17 54.27
CA TRP A 214 60.21 -4.62 55.09
C TRP A 214 58.93 -4.04 54.56
N THR A 215 57.94 -4.91 54.40
CA THR A 215 56.57 -4.54 54.01
C THR A 215 55.61 -4.97 55.11
N ARG A 216 54.53 -4.19 55.31
CA ARG A 216 53.50 -4.49 56.32
C ARG A 216 52.16 -3.89 55.92
N ALA A 217 51.13 -4.73 55.85
CA ALA A 217 49.74 -4.26 55.79
C ALA A 217 49.23 -3.86 57.19
N PRO A 218 48.27 -2.93 57.33
CA PRO A 218 47.65 -2.58 58.62
C PRO A 218 47.23 -3.84 59.40
N GLY A 219 47.74 -4.00 60.62
CA GLY A 219 47.43 -5.16 61.49
C GLY A 219 48.33 -6.40 61.32
N GLU A 220 49.19 -6.47 60.30
CA GLU A 220 50.15 -7.57 60.13
C GLU A 220 51.51 -7.27 60.78
N THR A 221 52.32 -8.32 60.99
CA THR A 221 53.74 -8.17 61.34
C THR A 221 54.58 -7.83 60.10
N TRP A 222 55.69 -7.12 60.29
CA TRP A 222 56.62 -6.79 59.22
C TRP A 222 57.20 -8.05 58.54
N LYS A 223 57.05 -8.14 57.22
CA LYS A 223 57.62 -9.20 56.37
C LYS A 223 58.86 -8.65 55.67
N GLY A 224 60.01 -9.29 55.84
CA GLY A 224 61.29 -8.83 55.30
C GLY A 224 61.65 -9.57 54.02
N GLN A 225 61.95 -8.83 52.95
CA GLN A 225 62.47 -9.35 51.70
C GLN A 225 63.91 -8.88 51.50
N GLY A 226 64.83 -9.82 51.27
CA GLY A 226 66.22 -9.53 50.95
C GLY A 226 66.35 -8.89 49.56
N LEU A 227 67.11 -7.81 49.48
CA LEU A 227 67.35 -7.00 48.29
C LEU A 227 68.85 -6.98 47.97
N PRO A 228 69.29 -7.58 46.86
CA PRO A 228 70.64 -7.36 46.35
C PRO A 228 70.74 -5.93 45.81
N LEU A 229 71.78 -5.21 46.22
CA LEU A 229 72.06 -3.85 45.77
C LEU A 229 73.17 -3.85 44.73
N ASP A 230 73.12 -2.93 43.77
CA ASP A 230 74.17 -2.75 42.76
C ASP A 230 75.48 -2.20 43.36
N SER A 231 76.50 -2.00 42.52
CA SER A 231 77.81 -1.48 42.92
C SER A 231 77.78 -0.07 43.51
N LEU A 232 76.68 0.68 43.34
CA LEU A 232 76.42 2.00 43.89
C LEU A 232 75.48 1.96 45.11
N GLY A 233 74.96 0.78 45.47
CA GLY A 233 74.04 0.58 46.59
C GLY A 233 72.58 0.83 46.25
N ARG A 234 72.15 0.69 44.99
CA ARG A 234 70.75 0.91 44.54
C ARG A 234 70.05 -0.41 44.19
N ALA A 235 68.74 -0.45 44.39
CA ALA A 235 67.85 -1.49 43.85
C ALA A 235 66.46 -0.91 43.55
N ARG A 236 65.76 -1.47 42.56
CA ARG A 236 64.38 -1.13 42.23
C ARG A 236 63.52 -2.38 42.29
N VAL A 237 62.39 -2.31 43.00
CA VAL A 237 61.43 -3.41 43.15
C VAL A 237 60.03 -2.89 42.87
N VAL A 238 59.21 -3.70 42.21
CA VAL A 238 57.80 -3.40 42.00
C VAL A 238 56.99 -4.22 43.00
N LEU A 239 56.13 -3.56 43.78
CA LEU A 239 55.25 -4.18 44.77
C LEU A 239 53.81 -4.12 44.26
N GLY A 240 53.16 -5.27 44.07
CA GLY A 240 51.75 -5.36 43.64
C GLY A 240 51.40 -6.74 43.11
N PRO A 241 50.11 -7.01 42.80
CA PRO A 241 48.98 -6.08 42.89
C PRO A 241 48.57 -5.76 44.34
N LEU A 242 48.39 -4.49 44.69
CA LEU A 242 48.06 -4.06 46.05
C LEU A 242 46.54 -4.15 46.30
N GLN A 243 46.16 -4.80 47.39
CA GLN A 243 44.76 -5.00 47.79
C GLN A 243 44.29 -4.07 48.91
N GLY A 244 45.22 -3.33 49.52
CA GLY A 244 45.00 -2.41 50.65
C GLY A 244 46.30 -1.70 51.00
N ASP A 245 46.21 -0.73 51.92
CA ASP A 245 47.34 0.13 52.29
C ASP A 245 48.58 -0.67 52.70
N LEU A 246 49.77 -0.16 52.34
CA LEU A 246 51.03 -0.86 52.57
C LEU A 246 52.10 0.08 53.17
N PHE A 247 52.64 -0.30 54.32
CA PHE A 247 53.78 0.38 54.95
C PHE A 247 55.09 -0.26 54.52
N LEU A 248 56.10 0.57 54.23
CA LEU A 248 57.38 0.19 53.65
C LEU A 248 58.53 0.80 54.46
N ARG A 249 59.54 0.02 54.82
CA ARG A 249 60.81 0.53 55.40
C ARG A 249 61.99 -0.30 54.94
N LEU A 250 63.16 0.31 54.78
CA LEU A 250 64.38 -0.36 54.32
C LEU A 250 65.41 -0.42 55.44
N THR A 251 66.03 -1.58 55.62
CA THR A 251 67.12 -1.75 56.59
C THR A 251 68.36 -2.31 55.91
N SER A 252 69.54 -1.84 56.29
CA SER A 252 70.80 -2.48 55.89
C SER A 252 71.78 -2.38 57.05
N GLY A 253 72.26 -3.53 57.54
CA GLY A 253 73.04 -3.63 58.79
C GLY A 253 72.26 -3.03 59.96
N GLY A 254 72.84 -2.05 60.66
CA GLY A 254 72.21 -1.35 61.79
C GLY A 254 71.48 -0.03 61.49
N ARG A 255 71.16 0.28 60.21
CA ARG A 255 70.47 1.53 59.82
C ARG A 255 69.13 1.24 59.15
N THR A 256 68.14 2.09 59.43
CA THR A 256 66.75 1.97 58.95
C THR A 256 66.32 3.28 58.29
N SER A 257 65.55 3.21 57.20
CA SER A 257 64.90 4.37 56.57
C SER A 257 63.64 4.79 57.31
N ASP A 258 63.08 5.94 56.95
CA ASP A 258 61.72 6.31 57.31
C ASP A 258 60.71 5.30 56.77
N THR A 259 59.58 5.19 57.46
CA THR A 259 58.46 4.34 57.02
C THR A 259 57.60 5.13 56.05
N LEU A 260 57.43 4.62 54.83
CA LEU A 260 56.56 5.19 53.81
C LEU A 260 55.25 4.41 53.73
N GLU A 261 54.16 5.09 53.43
CA GLU A 261 52.82 4.51 53.29
C GLU A 261 52.37 4.64 51.83
N VAL A 262 51.82 3.57 51.28
CA VAL A 262 51.12 3.56 49.99
C VAL A 262 49.65 3.34 50.26
N LYS A 263 48.81 4.32 49.91
CA LYS A 263 47.36 4.24 50.10
C LYS A 263 46.68 3.62 48.87
N VAL A 264 45.73 2.72 49.11
CA VAL A 264 44.97 2.03 48.05
C VAL A 264 43.54 2.52 48.01
N ARG A 265 43.13 3.19 46.92
CA ARG A 265 41.75 3.65 46.73
C ARG A 265 40.86 2.54 46.17
N MET A 266 39.61 2.50 46.63
CA MET A 266 38.56 1.67 46.02
C MET A 266 37.76 2.50 45.01
N PRO A 267 37.62 2.06 43.74
CA PRO A 267 36.77 2.75 42.80
C PRO A 267 35.28 2.60 43.17
N ALA A 268 34.49 3.64 42.90
CA ALA A 268 33.03 3.58 43.02
C ALA A 268 32.45 2.84 41.80
N PHE A 269 31.39 2.06 42.00
CA PHE A 269 30.69 1.33 40.93
C PHE A 269 29.21 1.71 40.87
N LEU A 270 28.61 1.59 39.69
CA LEU A 270 27.16 1.58 39.53
C LEU A 270 26.65 0.19 39.93
N GLY A 271 25.85 0.11 41.00
CA GLY A 271 25.35 -1.14 41.55
C GLY A 271 24.15 -1.69 40.76
N THR A 272 23.11 -0.88 40.59
CA THR A 272 21.91 -1.26 39.82
C THR A 272 21.41 -0.10 38.99
N LEU A 273 20.92 -0.40 37.78
CA LEU A 273 20.23 0.56 36.91
C LEU A 273 19.03 -0.14 36.27
N ALA A 274 17.84 0.38 36.52
CA ALA A 274 16.60 -0.05 35.90
C ALA A 274 15.97 1.12 35.14
N VAL A 275 15.59 0.87 33.88
CA VAL A 275 14.84 1.79 33.04
C VAL A 275 13.54 1.10 32.67
N VAL A 276 12.40 1.73 32.93
CA VAL A 276 11.06 1.19 32.60
C VAL A 276 10.36 2.15 31.66
N ALA A 277 9.88 1.65 30.52
CA ALA A 277 9.03 2.36 29.60
C ALA A 277 7.58 2.34 30.10
N ARG A 278 7.02 3.54 30.34
CA ARG A 278 5.58 3.74 30.57
C ARG A 278 4.96 4.27 29.29
N TYR A 279 4.22 3.43 28.59
CA TYR A 279 3.61 3.79 27.32
C TYR A 279 2.39 4.72 27.52
N PRO A 280 2.08 5.59 26.54
CA PRO A 280 0.84 6.36 26.55
C PRO A 280 -0.40 5.47 26.68
N ARG A 281 -1.36 5.86 27.53
CA ARG A 281 -2.56 5.05 27.83
C ARG A 281 -3.41 4.67 26.62
N TYR A 282 -3.38 5.46 25.55
CA TYR A 282 -4.21 5.20 24.37
C TYR A 282 -3.69 4.04 23.52
N LEU A 283 -2.42 3.65 23.69
CA LEU A 283 -1.80 2.52 22.99
C LEU A 283 -2.15 1.15 23.62
N ASP A 284 -2.73 1.14 24.82
CA ASP A 284 -3.10 -0.07 25.58
C ASP A 284 -1.92 -1.07 25.78
N LEU A 285 -0.69 -0.55 25.81
CA LEU A 285 0.53 -1.33 26.04
C LEU A 285 0.88 -1.40 27.54
N GLU A 286 1.30 -2.57 28.00
CA GLU A 286 1.80 -2.78 29.37
C GLU A 286 3.19 -2.18 29.56
N ASP A 287 3.53 -1.82 30.79
CA ASP A 287 4.81 -1.21 31.12
C ASP A 287 5.97 -2.21 30.98
N GLU A 288 7.04 -1.80 30.30
CA GLU A 288 8.12 -2.70 29.87
C GLU A 288 9.49 -2.30 30.45
N PRO A 289 10.24 -3.20 31.09
CA PRO A 289 11.61 -2.95 31.49
C PRO A 289 12.54 -2.95 30.26
N LEU A 290 13.30 -1.88 30.08
CA LEU A 290 14.20 -1.72 28.95
C LEU A 290 15.62 -2.22 29.25
N PRO A 291 16.27 -2.91 28.30
CA PRO A 291 17.65 -3.35 28.46
C PRO A 291 18.61 -2.14 28.39
N THR A 292 19.69 -2.19 29.17
CA THR A 292 20.71 -1.11 29.27
C THR A 292 22.08 -1.52 28.73
N ASP A 293 22.12 -2.61 27.96
CA ASP A 293 23.31 -3.28 27.42
C ASP A 293 23.79 -2.75 26.06
N GLY A 294 23.10 -1.75 25.49
CA GLY A 294 23.59 -0.92 24.38
C GLY A 294 22.87 -1.09 23.04
N ASP A 295 21.85 -1.94 22.96
CA ASP A 295 20.99 -2.03 21.78
C ASP A 295 20.11 -0.79 21.61
N THR A 296 19.73 -0.50 20.36
CA THR A 296 18.87 0.65 20.05
C THR A 296 17.43 0.35 20.43
N ILE A 297 16.93 1.09 21.41
CA ILE A 297 15.58 0.96 21.92
C ILE A 297 14.66 1.83 21.07
N VAL A 298 13.63 1.21 20.50
CA VAL A 298 12.59 1.89 19.74
C VAL A 298 11.36 2.00 20.62
N VAL A 299 10.88 3.22 20.87
CA VAL A 299 9.66 3.46 21.66
C VAL A 299 8.72 4.40 20.91
N PRO A 300 7.40 4.30 21.09
CA PRO A 300 6.45 5.28 20.58
C PRO A 300 6.72 6.67 21.17
N GLU A 301 6.50 7.73 20.39
CA GLU A 301 6.60 9.10 20.87
C GLU A 301 5.61 9.34 22.03
N GLY A 302 6.04 10.09 23.06
CA GLY A 302 5.26 10.30 24.28
C GLY A 302 5.47 9.23 25.37
N THR A 303 6.19 8.15 25.09
CA THR A 303 6.62 7.17 26.10
C THR A 303 7.46 7.83 27.19
N ARG A 304 7.14 7.59 28.46
CA ARG A 304 7.90 8.11 29.60
C ARG A 304 8.85 7.04 30.11
N LEU A 305 10.15 7.32 30.08
CA LEU A 305 11.17 6.44 30.65
C LEU A 305 11.37 6.79 32.12
N GLU A 306 11.00 5.87 33.01
CA GLU A 306 11.28 5.96 34.44
C GLU A 306 12.61 5.29 34.75
N VAL A 307 13.51 6.01 35.42
CA VAL A 307 14.86 5.55 35.72
C VAL A 307 15.06 5.47 37.22
N GLN A 308 15.60 4.35 37.68
CA GLN A 308 15.98 4.12 39.08
C GLN A 308 17.35 3.46 39.12
N GLY A 309 18.24 3.94 39.97
CA GLY A 309 19.54 3.31 40.13
C GLY A 309 20.21 3.60 41.46
N GLU A 310 21.28 2.85 41.73
CA GLU A 310 22.04 2.91 42.97
C GLU A 310 23.53 2.75 42.67
N ALA A 311 24.36 3.60 43.27
CA ALA A 311 25.82 3.56 43.20
C ALA A 311 26.43 3.15 44.54
N THR A 312 27.66 2.63 44.55
CA THR A 312 28.35 2.23 45.79
C THR A 312 28.94 3.41 46.57
N ALA A 313 28.78 4.65 46.09
CA ALA A 313 29.27 5.88 46.70
C ALA A 313 28.18 6.96 46.69
N GLU A 314 28.27 7.92 47.62
CA GLU A 314 27.36 9.06 47.65
C GLU A 314 27.50 9.91 46.40
N LEU A 315 26.38 10.27 45.79
CA LEU A 315 26.30 11.04 44.55
C LEU A 315 25.99 12.52 44.86
N THR A 316 26.59 13.43 44.12
CA THR A 316 26.25 14.87 44.13
C THR A 316 25.36 15.26 42.97
N THR A 317 25.58 14.67 41.81
CA THR A 317 24.72 14.87 40.63
C THR A 317 24.52 13.55 39.88
N ALA A 318 23.31 13.38 39.35
CA ALA A 318 22.98 12.31 38.42
C ALA A 318 22.14 12.91 37.28
N GLY A 319 22.37 12.47 36.05
CA GLY A 319 21.64 12.97 34.90
C GLY A 319 21.91 12.20 33.63
N TRP A 320 20.99 12.30 32.68
CA TRP A 320 21.22 11.84 31.31
C TRP A 320 21.71 13.01 30.45
N ASP A 321 22.84 12.82 29.77
CA ASP A 321 23.39 13.76 28.82
C ASP A 321 23.18 13.24 27.39
N GLY A 322 22.39 13.98 26.61
CA GLY A 322 22.10 13.72 25.20
C GLY A 322 22.77 14.73 24.25
N GLY A 323 23.84 15.40 24.70
CA GLY A 323 24.60 16.40 23.94
C GLY A 323 24.02 17.82 24.06
N ALA A 324 22.87 18.08 23.44
CA ALA A 324 22.19 19.39 23.49
C ALA A 324 21.16 19.50 24.62
N ALA A 325 20.79 18.39 25.25
CA ALA A 325 19.81 18.33 26.33
C ALA A 325 20.36 17.50 27.49
N ARG A 326 20.26 18.04 28.71
CA ARG A 326 20.52 17.33 29.96
C ARG A 326 19.23 17.14 30.73
N VAL A 327 18.99 15.92 31.17
CA VAL A 327 17.90 15.56 32.07
C VAL A 327 18.49 15.30 33.45
N PRO A 328 18.31 16.20 34.44
CA PRO A 328 18.73 15.93 35.81
C PRO A 328 17.88 14.81 36.43
N LEU A 329 18.51 13.98 37.26
CA LEU A 329 17.86 12.97 38.09
C LEU A 329 17.96 13.39 39.56
N ASP A 330 16.93 13.08 40.35
CA ASP A 330 16.92 13.35 41.78
C ASP A 330 17.84 12.37 42.51
N VAL A 331 18.74 12.90 43.34
CA VAL A 331 19.74 12.12 44.08
C VAL A 331 19.41 12.11 45.57
N SER A 332 19.50 10.93 46.19
CA SER A 332 19.33 10.72 47.62
C SER A 332 20.39 9.74 48.14
N GLY A 333 21.50 10.30 48.64
CA GLY A 333 22.66 9.51 49.09
C GLY A 333 23.29 8.73 47.95
N THR A 334 23.16 7.41 47.98
CA THR A 334 23.66 6.47 46.95
C THR A 334 22.66 6.20 45.81
N ARG A 335 21.39 6.61 45.97
CA ARG A 335 20.31 6.30 45.01
C ARG A 335 19.95 7.50 44.16
N PHE A 336 19.50 7.24 42.95
CA PHE A 336 18.94 8.27 42.06
C PHE A 336 17.66 7.79 41.38
N ARG A 337 16.75 8.72 41.12
CA ARG A 337 15.49 8.48 40.40
C ARG A 337 15.14 9.66 39.50
N GLY A 338 14.49 9.39 38.39
CA GLY A 338 13.85 10.44 37.60
C GLY A 338 13.03 9.87 36.46
N SER A 339 12.50 10.76 35.62
CA SER A 339 11.81 10.36 34.41
C SER A 339 12.00 11.38 33.30
N PHE A 340 12.02 10.92 32.05
CA PHE A 340 12.02 11.81 30.89
C PHE A 340 11.29 11.19 29.70
N THR A 341 10.93 12.04 28.73
CA THR A 341 10.28 11.63 27.49
C THR A 341 11.24 11.88 26.34
N PRO A 342 11.79 10.83 25.69
CA PRO A 342 12.70 11.00 24.56
C PRO A 342 11.95 11.53 23.34
N THR A 343 12.66 12.29 22.49
CA THR A 343 12.13 12.84 21.23
C THR A 343 13.16 12.62 20.12
N GLY A 344 12.73 12.07 18.97
CA GLY A 344 13.59 11.71 17.85
C GLY A 344 14.62 10.61 18.17
N ALA A 345 15.64 10.48 17.32
CA ALA A 345 16.74 9.56 17.52
C ALA A 345 17.87 10.22 18.33
N ARG A 346 18.17 9.70 19.52
CA ARG A 346 19.21 10.24 20.39
C ARG A 346 19.85 9.18 21.27
N THR A 347 21.15 9.30 21.48
CA THR A 347 21.89 8.48 22.44
C THR A 347 22.07 9.26 23.73
N TRP A 348 21.53 8.74 24.83
CA TRP A 348 21.68 9.30 26.16
C TRP A 348 22.83 8.63 26.89
N THR A 349 23.71 9.43 27.49
CA THR A 349 24.84 8.94 28.30
C THR A 349 24.55 9.23 29.77
N LEU A 350 24.68 8.23 30.63
CA LEU A 350 24.47 8.42 32.06
C LEU A 350 25.69 9.13 32.66
N ALA A 351 25.49 10.36 33.13
CA ALA A 351 26.49 11.17 33.80
C ALA A 351 26.24 11.19 35.31
N LEU A 352 27.21 10.71 36.08
CA LEU A 352 27.15 10.62 37.53
C LEU A 352 28.40 11.29 38.11
N ALA A 353 28.21 12.13 39.13
CA ALA A 353 29.32 12.69 39.91
C ALA A 353 29.21 12.25 41.37
N THR A 354 30.28 11.67 41.89
CA THR A 354 30.37 11.27 43.30
C THR A 354 30.65 12.48 44.19
N ALA A 355 30.32 12.39 45.48
CA ALA A 355 30.61 13.44 46.46
C ALA A 355 32.11 13.60 46.76
N SER A 356 32.90 12.54 46.57
CA SER A 356 34.36 12.56 46.71
C SER A 356 35.10 13.10 45.48
N GLY A 357 34.40 13.25 44.34
CA GLY A 357 35.00 13.62 43.06
C GLY A 357 35.70 12.47 42.34
N ASP A 358 35.62 11.24 42.86
CA ASP A 358 36.17 10.05 42.22
C ASP A 358 35.29 9.62 41.03
N PRO A 359 35.89 9.25 39.88
CA PRO A 359 35.15 8.69 38.76
C PRO A 359 34.57 7.31 39.12
N LEU A 360 33.40 6.99 38.56
CA LEU A 360 32.87 5.63 38.63
C LEU A 360 33.66 4.73 37.67
N ALA A 361 34.07 3.55 38.13
CA ALA A 361 34.70 2.54 37.31
C ALA A 361 33.66 1.70 36.55
N GLY A 362 33.93 1.39 35.29
CA GLY A 362 33.06 0.63 34.39
C GLY A 362 32.81 1.34 33.06
N ASP A 363 32.06 0.69 32.17
CA ASP A 363 31.68 1.28 30.89
C ASP A 363 30.65 2.40 31.09
N THR A 364 30.77 3.47 30.30
CA THR A 364 29.75 4.53 30.27
C THR A 364 28.45 3.96 29.71
N ILE A 365 27.39 3.95 30.52
CA ILE A 365 26.08 3.48 30.07
C ILE A 365 25.54 4.42 28.99
N ARG A 366 25.27 3.84 27.82
CA ARG A 366 24.69 4.51 26.65
C ARG A 366 23.33 3.91 26.38
N LEU A 367 22.33 4.76 26.26
CA LEU A 367 20.96 4.40 25.93
C LEU A 367 20.60 5.04 24.58
N PRO A 368 20.87 4.36 23.45
CA PRO A 368 20.38 4.79 22.15
C PRO A 368 18.87 4.58 22.09
N VAL A 369 18.10 5.68 22.08
CA VAL A 369 16.64 5.67 22.01
C VAL A 369 16.18 6.34 20.73
N VAL A 370 15.26 5.69 20.03
CA VAL A 370 14.56 6.23 18.86
C VAL A 370 13.08 6.33 19.20
N ALA A 371 12.58 7.56 19.33
CA ALA A 371 11.15 7.81 19.45
C ALA A 371 10.50 7.82 18.06
N VAL A 372 9.55 6.92 17.81
CA VAL A 372 8.82 6.81 16.54
C VAL A 372 7.47 7.53 16.68
N PRO A 373 7.17 8.52 15.83
CA PRO A 373 5.86 9.17 15.84
C PRO A 373 4.75 8.20 15.47
N ASP A 374 3.59 8.43 16.07
CA ASP A 374 2.34 7.74 15.78
C ASP A 374 1.88 8.00 14.33
N SER A 375 1.33 6.99 13.66
CA SER A 375 0.88 7.10 12.28
C SER A 375 -0.60 7.47 12.22
N GLY A 376 -1.00 8.25 11.21
CA GLY A 376 -2.39 8.65 11.06
C GLY A 376 -3.22 7.57 10.34
N PRO A 377 -4.56 7.57 10.52
CA PRO A 377 -5.42 6.60 9.88
C PRO A 377 -5.29 6.60 8.35
N ARG A 378 -5.46 5.42 7.73
CA ARG A 378 -5.56 5.26 6.28
C ARG A 378 -7.01 4.97 5.89
N VAL A 379 -7.54 5.74 4.94
CA VAL A 379 -8.94 5.64 4.50
C VAL A 379 -9.02 5.42 2.99
N GLU A 380 -9.69 4.33 2.60
CA GLU A 380 -10.01 4.02 1.22
C GLU A 380 -11.53 3.87 1.06
N VAL A 381 -12.03 4.12 -0.16
CA VAL A 381 -13.45 3.98 -0.50
C VAL A 381 -13.55 3.06 -1.71
N PRO A 382 -13.58 1.73 -1.53
CA PRO A 382 -13.64 0.77 -2.63
C PRO A 382 -14.91 0.88 -3.49
N VAL A 383 -16.03 1.33 -2.90
CA VAL A 383 -17.30 1.54 -3.60
C VAL A 383 -17.78 2.97 -3.33
N PRO A 384 -18.01 3.80 -4.37
CA PRO A 384 -17.97 3.48 -5.81
C PRO A 384 -16.56 3.32 -6.39
N GLY A 385 -15.49 3.57 -5.61
CA GLY A 385 -14.11 3.39 -6.08
C GLY A 385 -13.61 4.51 -7.00
N GLN A 386 -14.50 5.20 -7.71
CA GLN A 386 -14.23 6.31 -8.63
C GLN A 386 -15.37 7.33 -8.69
N ASP A 387 -15.13 8.46 -9.36
CA ASP A 387 -16.18 9.44 -9.67
C ASP A 387 -17.25 8.76 -10.53
N THR A 388 -18.52 8.99 -10.19
CA THR A 388 -19.64 8.28 -10.83
C THR A 388 -20.89 9.14 -10.89
N LEU A 389 -21.86 8.69 -11.69
CA LEU A 389 -23.19 9.27 -11.74
C LEU A 389 -24.02 8.80 -10.55
N VAL A 390 -24.88 9.69 -10.07
CA VAL A 390 -25.84 9.39 -9.02
C VAL A 390 -26.94 8.47 -9.60
N PRO A 391 -27.27 7.33 -8.94
CA PRO A 391 -28.39 6.48 -9.34
C PRO A 391 -29.73 7.18 -9.10
N PHE A 392 -30.78 6.78 -9.80
CA PHE A 392 -32.12 7.40 -9.73
C PHE A 392 -32.77 7.35 -8.35
N SER A 393 -32.44 6.33 -7.55
CA SER A 393 -32.86 6.23 -6.15
C SER A 393 -32.36 7.39 -5.28
N LEU A 394 -31.39 8.17 -5.77
CA LEU A 394 -30.64 9.18 -5.01
C LEU A 394 -29.97 8.58 -3.76
N VAL A 395 -29.77 7.26 -3.72
CA VAL A 395 -29.09 6.56 -2.64
C VAL A 395 -27.84 5.89 -3.21
N VAL A 396 -26.67 6.40 -2.83
CA VAL A 396 -25.38 5.89 -3.31
C VAL A 396 -24.81 4.91 -2.28
N PRO A 397 -24.60 3.63 -2.64
CA PRO A 397 -23.90 2.71 -1.76
C PRO A 397 -22.43 3.12 -1.66
N LEU A 398 -21.96 3.26 -0.43
CA LEU A 398 -20.57 3.53 -0.07
C LEU A 398 -20.03 2.35 0.74
N VAL A 399 -18.80 1.95 0.44
CA VAL A 399 -18.03 1.08 1.32
C VAL A 399 -16.79 1.85 1.71
N VAL A 400 -16.62 2.08 3.00
CA VAL A 400 -15.46 2.77 3.57
C VAL A 400 -14.58 1.73 4.25
N ASP A 401 -13.31 1.65 3.86
CA ASP A 401 -12.28 0.87 4.53
C ASP A 401 -11.34 1.83 5.24
N ALA A 402 -11.38 1.84 6.57
CA ALA A 402 -10.50 2.65 7.39
C ALA A 402 -9.65 1.73 8.26
N SER A 403 -8.35 2.00 8.31
CA SER A 403 -7.38 1.23 9.10
C SER A 403 -6.41 2.15 9.83
N ASP A 404 -5.98 1.73 11.01
CA ASP A 404 -5.06 2.45 11.89
C ASP A 404 -4.27 1.43 12.72
N ASP A 405 -3.05 1.78 13.15
CA ASP A 405 -2.17 0.91 13.95
C ASP A 405 -2.55 0.86 15.44
N HIS A 406 -3.20 1.91 15.96
CA HIS A 406 -3.57 2.04 17.37
C HIS A 406 -5.06 2.21 17.63
N GLY A 407 -5.84 2.48 16.58
CA GLY A 407 -7.27 2.28 16.52
C GLY A 407 -8.08 3.52 16.11
N ILE A 408 -9.20 3.28 15.45
CA ILE A 408 -10.08 4.34 14.92
C ILE A 408 -11.11 4.76 15.97
N ALA A 409 -11.15 6.04 16.29
CA ALA A 409 -12.13 6.61 17.22
C ALA A 409 -13.40 7.12 16.52
N ARG A 410 -13.28 7.67 15.30
CA ARG A 410 -14.43 8.25 14.59
C ARG A 410 -14.19 8.32 13.09
N VAL A 411 -15.22 8.00 12.30
CA VAL A 411 -15.21 8.21 10.85
C VAL A 411 -16.36 9.14 10.48
N VAL A 412 -16.08 10.14 9.63
CA VAL A 412 -17.06 11.13 9.17
C VAL A 412 -17.04 11.28 7.65
N ILE A 413 -18.20 11.54 7.06
CA ILE A 413 -18.37 11.96 5.67
C ILE A 413 -18.46 13.48 5.65
N GLU A 414 -17.49 14.14 5.02
CA GLU A 414 -17.58 15.55 4.67
C GLU A 414 -18.04 15.66 3.23
N SER A 415 -19.08 16.44 2.99
CA SER A 415 -19.71 16.50 1.67
C SER A 415 -20.29 17.89 1.40
N ARG A 416 -20.14 18.35 0.15
CA ARG A 416 -20.61 19.65 -0.30
C ARG A 416 -21.27 19.54 -1.67
N ARG A 417 -22.39 20.24 -1.84
CA ARG A 417 -23.03 20.40 -3.14
C ARG A 417 -22.30 21.48 -3.93
N ILE A 418 -22.06 21.21 -5.20
CA ILE A 418 -21.64 22.18 -6.19
C ILE A 418 -22.76 22.26 -7.20
N SER A 419 -23.42 23.42 -7.26
CA SER A 419 -24.48 23.65 -8.24
C SER A 419 -23.94 23.55 -9.68
N ARG A 420 -24.81 23.30 -10.66
CA ARG A 420 -24.48 23.39 -12.09
C ARG A 420 -23.79 24.71 -12.51
N LEU A 421 -24.01 25.80 -11.77
CA LEU A 421 -23.40 27.12 -11.98
C LEU A 421 -22.03 27.30 -11.29
N GLY A 422 -21.49 26.25 -10.67
CA GLY A 422 -20.21 26.25 -9.96
C GLY A 422 -20.24 26.85 -8.56
N LEU A 423 -21.42 27.18 -8.01
CA LEU A 423 -21.56 27.63 -6.61
C LEU A 423 -21.43 26.44 -5.65
N ALA A 424 -20.55 26.56 -4.65
CA ALA A 424 -20.36 25.54 -3.62
C ALA A 424 -21.10 25.90 -2.33
N ASP A 425 -21.89 24.95 -1.84
CA ASP A 425 -22.55 25.02 -0.54
C ASP A 425 -21.54 24.79 0.61
N PRO A 426 -21.89 25.19 1.86
CA PRO A 426 -21.10 24.85 3.04
C PRO A 426 -20.98 23.32 3.21
N VAL A 427 -19.82 22.89 3.71
CA VAL A 427 -19.53 21.48 3.97
C VAL A 427 -20.48 20.95 5.04
N ARG A 428 -21.18 19.86 4.73
CA ARG A 428 -21.95 19.07 5.68
C ARG A 428 -21.12 17.89 6.16
N THR A 429 -21.15 17.65 7.47
CA THR A 429 -20.43 16.56 8.11
C THR A 429 -21.43 15.57 8.70
N GLU A 430 -21.25 14.28 8.41
CA GLU A 430 -22.10 13.19 8.89
C GLU A 430 -21.23 12.11 9.52
N VAL A 431 -21.59 11.62 10.71
CA VAL A 431 -20.78 10.62 11.45
C VAL A 431 -21.22 9.23 11.03
N LEU A 432 -20.29 8.36 10.61
CA LEU A 432 -20.59 6.95 10.37
C LEU A 432 -20.52 6.18 11.70
N PRO A 433 -21.52 5.33 12.01
CA PRO A 433 -21.50 4.49 13.21
C PRO A 433 -20.39 3.44 13.10
N LEU A 434 -19.60 3.30 14.17
CA LEU A 434 -18.55 2.28 14.29
C LEU A 434 -19.09 1.02 14.99
N PRO A 435 -18.79 -0.20 14.50
CA PRO A 435 -19.15 -1.43 15.19
C PRO A 435 -18.40 -1.61 16.51
N GLU A 436 -19.05 -2.17 17.52
CA GLU A 436 -18.43 -2.42 18.82
C GLU A 436 -17.26 -3.42 18.72
N GLY A 437 -16.08 -3.05 19.23
CA GLY A 437 -14.92 -3.94 19.36
C GLY A 437 -13.91 -3.94 18.20
N ALA A 438 -14.20 -3.29 17.06
CA ALA A 438 -13.26 -3.17 15.94
C ALA A 438 -12.48 -1.85 16.02
N ARG A 439 -11.20 -1.90 16.41
CA ARG A 439 -10.35 -0.70 16.55
C ARG A 439 -9.38 -0.53 15.38
N ASP A 440 -8.66 -1.58 15.01
CA ASP A 440 -7.50 -1.46 14.11
C ASP A 440 -7.90 -1.35 12.62
N ARG A 441 -9.00 -2.01 12.20
CA ARG A 441 -9.56 -1.87 10.84
C ARG A 441 -11.07 -2.03 10.86
N VAL A 442 -11.76 -1.12 10.18
CA VAL A 442 -13.22 -1.11 10.06
C VAL A 442 -13.64 -1.00 8.60
N ILE A 443 -14.57 -1.87 8.19
CA ILE A 443 -15.22 -1.81 6.88
C ILE A 443 -16.67 -1.39 7.13
N LEU A 444 -17.02 -0.18 6.72
CA LEU A 444 -18.33 0.43 6.97
C LEU A 444 -19.13 0.47 5.67
N PRO A 445 -20.14 -0.42 5.49
CA PRO A 445 -21.14 -0.23 4.45
C PRO A 445 -22.07 0.91 4.87
N TYR A 446 -22.24 1.89 3.99
CA TYR A 446 -23.07 3.07 4.23
C TYR A 446 -23.90 3.40 2.99
N GLN A 447 -25.12 3.88 3.20
CA GLN A 447 -25.97 4.36 2.11
C GLN A 447 -26.05 5.88 2.20
N LEU A 448 -25.42 6.56 1.25
CA LEU A 448 -25.44 8.01 1.18
C LEU A 448 -26.75 8.46 0.52
N ASP A 449 -27.71 8.88 1.34
CA ASP A 449 -28.97 9.46 0.88
C ASP A 449 -28.77 10.93 0.43
N LEU A 450 -29.04 11.17 -0.85
CA LEU A 450 -28.90 12.45 -1.53
C LEU A 450 -30.22 13.22 -1.58
N ASN A 451 -31.36 12.61 -1.26
CA ASN A 451 -32.68 13.26 -1.30
C ASN A 451 -32.74 14.51 -0.41
N ARG A 452 -32.05 14.47 0.73
CA ARG A 452 -32.03 15.58 1.72
C ARG A 452 -31.00 16.67 1.38
N ARG A 453 -30.34 16.57 0.23
CA ARG A 453 -29.24 17.46 -0.18
C ARG A 453 -29.64 18.49 -1.22
N ASN A 454 -30.92 18.54 -1.59
CA ASN A 454 -31.50 19.51 -2.54
C ASN A 454 -30.66 19.62 -3.82
N LEU A 455 -30.20 18.48 -4.34
CA LEU A 455 -29.50 18.40 -5.61
C LEU A 455 -30.52 18.59 -6.73
N VAL A 456 -30.21 19.48 -7.65
CA VAL A 456 -30.99 19.68 -8.88
C VAL A 456 -30.20 19.03 -10.03
N PRO A 457 -30.85 18.46 -11.08
CA PRO A 457 -30.13 17.86 -12.21
C PRO A 457 -28.97 18.73 -12.72
N GLY A 458 -27.81 18.13 -12.97
CA GLY A 458 -26.56 18.84 -13.31
C GLY A 458 -25.70 19.30 -12.12
N ASP A 459 -26.22 19.25 -10.89
CA ASP A 459 -25.40 19.50 -9.70
C ASP A 459 -24.45 18.33 -9.43
N SER A 460 -23.35 18.60 -8.74
CA SER A 460 -22.37 17.59 -8.30
C SER A 460 -22.22 17.63 -6.79
N LEU A 461 -22.27 16.49 -6.13
CA LEU A 461 -21.86 16.35 -4.74
C LEU A 461 -20.39 15.93 -4.69
N ARG A 462 -19.55 16.72 -4.04
CA ARG A 462 -18.20 16.30 -3.70
C ARG A 462 -18.16 15.79 -2.27
N PHE A 463 -17.56 14.63 -2.05
CA PHE A 463 -17.42 14.09 -0.71
C PHE A 463 -16.02 13.52 -0.45
N THR A 464 -15.62 13.56 0.81
CA THR A 464 -14.38 12.99 1.34
C THR A 464 -14.71 12.29 2.65
N ILE A 465 -14.12 11.13 2.87
CA ILE A 465 -14.23 10.43 4.15
C ILE A 465 -13.02 10.79 5.01
N ARG A 466 -13.25 11.14 6.28
CA ARG A 466 -12.20 11.41 7.26
C ARG A 466 -12.31 10.44 8.42
N ALA A 467 -11.20 9.77 8.75
CA ALA A 467 -11.07 8.97 9.97
C ALA A 467 -10.17 9.69 10.96
N LEU A 468 -10.52 9.60 12.24
CA LEU A 468 -9.75 10.09 13.37
C LEU A 468 -9.35 8.89 14.23
N ASP A 469 -8.10 8.85 14.65
CA ASP A 469 -7.58 7.86 15.59
C ASP A 469 -8.05 8.14 17.04
N ASN A 470 -7.61 7.29 17.96
CA ASN A 470 -7.85 7.40 19.39
C ASN A 470 -6.78 8.21 20.16
N ALA A 471 -5.86 8.89 19.46
CA ALA A 471 -4.79 9.63 20.10
C ALA A 471 -5.31 10.88 20.85
N PRO A 472 -4.63 11.36 21.92
CA PRO A 472 -5.07 12.53 22.69
C PRO A 472 -5.19 13.82 21.86
N ARG A 473 -4.36 13.95 20.83
CA ARG A 473 -4.55 14.88 19.72
C ARG A 473 -4.77 14.02 18.49
N PRO A 474 -6.01 13.89 18.00
CA PRO A 474 -6.28 12.90 16.98
C PRO A 474 -5.53 13.19 15.68
N HIS A 475 -4.83 12.21 15.14
CA HIS A 475 -4.36 12.29 13.77
C HIS A 475 -5.55 12.04 12.83
N THR A 476 -5.51 12.63 11.64
CA THR A 476 -6.61 12.55 10.67
C THR A 476 -6.13 11.92 9.38
N GLY A 477 -6.80 10.82 8.99
CA GLY A 477 -6.72 10.21 7.68
C GLY A 477 -7.85 10.67 6.79
N SER A 478 -7.58 10.97 5.52
CA SER A 478 -8.65 11.33 4.56
C SER A 478 -8.55 10.52 3.27
N SER A 479 -9.70 10.14 2.72
CA SER A 479 -9.79 9.62 1.36
C SER A 479 -9.48 10.70 0.33
N ARG A 480 -9.37 10.30 -0.95
CA ARG A 480 -9.49 11.26 -2.06
C ARG A 480 -10.89 11.90 -2.08
N GLU A 481 -11.00 13.08 -2.69
CA GLU A 481 -12.30 13.69 -3.00
C GLU A 481 -12.96 12.90 -4.13
N PHE A 482 -14.20 12.48 -3.93
CA PHE A 482 -15.04 11.81 -4.93
C PHE A 482 -16.11 12.77 -5.42
N VAL A 483 -16.42 12.70 -6.71
CA VAL A 483 -17.46 13.50 -7.35
C VAL A 483 -18.62 12.60 -7.76
N LEU A 484 -19.80 12.87 -7.18
CA LEU A 484 -21.07 12.27 -7.56
C LEU A 484 -21.86 13.30 -8.35
N ARG A 485 -22.04 13.07 -9.65
CA ARG A 485 -22.77 14.01 -10.51
C ARG A 485 -24.20 13.53 -10.72
N LEU A 486 -25.17 14.41 -10.49
CA LEU A 486 -26.55 14.14 -10.86
C LEU A 486 -26.69 14.47 -12.36
N PRO A 487 -26.99 13.48 -13.23
CA PRO A 487 -27.15 13.75 -14.66
C PRO A 487 -28.26 14.77 -14.93
N THR A 488 -28.14 15.49 -16.04
CA THR A 488 -29.19 16.42 -16.50
C THR A 488 -30.31 15.67 -17.24
N ALA A 489 -31.48 16.29 -17.39
CA ALA A 489 -32.59 15.69 -18.17
C ALA A 489 -32.19 15.38 -19.62
N SER A 490 -31.43 16.25 -20.28
CA SER A 490 -30.91 15.99 -21.63
C SER A 490 -29.97 14.79 -21.67
N GLU A 491 -29.02 14.67 -20.73
CA GLU A 491 -28.11 13.52 -20.69
C GLU A 491 -28.84 12.19 -20.43
N MET A 492 -29.92 12.22 -19.65
CA MET A 492 -30.77 11.05 -19.43
C MET A 492 -31.56 10.70 -20.71
N ARG A 493 -32.04 11.70 -21.46
CA ARG A 493 -32.71 11.50 -22.76
C ARG A 493 -31.75 10.94 -23.81
N ASP A 494 -30.51 11.44 -23.88
CA ASP A 494 -29.47 10.92 -24.76
C ASP A 494 -29.10 9.46 -24.43
N ALA A 495 -29.03 9.13 -23.14
CA ALA A 495 -28.80 7.76 -22.69
C ALA A 495 -29.96 6.84 -23.06
N ALA A 496 -31.21 7.27 -22.87
CA ALA A 496 -32.40 6.53 -23.27
C ALA A 496 -32.45 6.32 -24.79
N ARG A 497 -32.09 7.33 -25.59
CA ARG A 497 -31.98 7.22 -27.05
C ARG A 497 -30.91 6.22 -27.49
N THR A 498 -29.74 6.28 -26.86
CA THR A 498 -28.65 5.33 -27.15
C THR A 498 -29.06 3.89 -26.82
N ALA A 499 -29.77 3.70 -25.71
CA ALA A 499 -30.34 2.40 -25.33
C ALA A 499 -31.42 1.95 -26.34
N ALA A 500 -32.28 2.85 -26.81
CA ALA A 500 -33.27 2.55 -27.84
C ALA A 500 -32.60 2.12 -29.16
N ASP A 501 -31.57 2.82 -29.61
CA ASP A 501 -30.82 2.44 -30.82
C ASP A 501 -30.16 1.05 -30.68
N GLU A 502 -29.68 0.70 -29.48
CA GLU A 502 -29.11 -0.63 -29.22
C GLU A 502 -30.19 -1.72 -29.29
N VAL A 503 -31.34 -1.48 -28.66
CA VAL A 503 -32.49 -2.40 -28.72
C VAL A 503 -32.96 -2.59 -30.17
N GLY A 504 -33.06 -1.51 -30.94
CA GLY A 504 -33.43 -1.57 -32.36
C GLY A 504 -32.48 -2.46 -33.17
N ARG A 505 -31.16 -2.26 -33.03
CA ARG A 505 -30.15 -3.09 -33.69
C ARG A 505 -30.22 -4.58 -33.28
N ARG A 506 -30.54 -4.86 -32.01
CA ARG A 506 -30.72 -6.24 -31.53
C ARG A 506 -31.97 -6.87 -32.12
N LEU A 507 -33.10 -6.14 -32.17
CA LEU A 507 -34.33 -6.58 -32.82
C LEU A 507 -34.12 -6.87 -34.31
N ASP A 508 -33.40 -6.01 -35.04
CA ASP A 508 -33.05 -6.24 -36.45
C ASP A 508 -32.25 -7.54 -36.64
N SER A 509 -31.24 -7.75 -35.80
CA SER A 509 -30.39 -8.94 -35.84
C SER A 509 -31.19 -10.22 -35.58
N ILE A 510 -32.06 -10.21 -34.57
CA ILE A 510 -32.86 -11.38 -34.18
C ILE A 510 -33.94 -11.67 -35.22
N ALA A 511 -34.58 -10.64 -35.79
CA ALA A 511 -35.57 -10.82 -36.85
C ALA A 511 -34.95 -11.46 -38.10
N GLU A 512 -33.77 -11.00 -38.53
CA GLU A 512 -33.07 -11.56 -39.69
C GLU A 512 -32.53 -12.98 -39.40
N ALA A 513 -32.01 -13.22 -38.19
CA ALA A 513 -31.60 -14.57 -37.76
C ALA A 513 -32.80 -15.54 -37.74
N GLY A 514 -33.96 -15.09 -37.25
CA GLY A 514 -35.20 -15.88 -37.22
C GLY A 514 -35.67 -16.27 -38.62
N LYS A 515 -35.60 -15.34 -39.57
CA LYS A 515 -35.94 -15.58 -40.99
C LYS A 515 -35.00 -16.57 -41.67
N GLN A 516 -33.70 -16.50 -41.38
CA GLN A 516 -32.73 -17.45 -41.92
C GLN A 516 -32.90 -18.84 -41.31
N LEU A 517 -33.19 -18.91 -40.01
CA LEU A 517 -33.41 -20.17 -39.29
C LEU A 517 -34.70 -20.88 -39.72
N GLU A 518 -35.80 -20.14 -39.91
CA GLU A 518 -37.07 -20.66 -40.46
C GLU A 518 -36.82 -21.36 -41.81
N ARG A 519 -36.16 -20.66 -42.76
CA ARG A 519 -35.87 -21.21 -44.09
C ARG A 519 -35.03 -22.47 -44.03
N GLN A 520 -33.99 -22.49 -43.18
CA GLN A 520 -33.17 -23.68 -42.99
C GLN A 520 -33.97 -24.86 -42.43
N THR A 521 -34.87 -24.59 -41.48
CA THR A 521 -35.73 -25.60 -40.85
C THR A 521 -36.74 -26.14 -41.85
N GLU A 522 -37.35 -25.28 -42.67
CA GLU A 522 -38.29 -25.66 -43.73
C GLU A 522 -37.60 -26.48 -44.83
N ASP A 523 -36.41 -26.06 -45.29
CA ASP A 523 -35.61 -26.81 -46.27
C ASP A 523 -35.28 -28.22 -45.74
N LEU A 524 -34.88 -28.32 -44.46
CA LEU A 524 -34.60 -29.61 -43.79
C LEU A 524 -35.85 -30.48 -43.62
N ALA A 525 -37.01 -29.88 -43.36
CA ALA A 525 -38.28 -30.58 -43.25
C ALA A 525 -38.76 -31.11 -44.62
N GLN A 526 -38.49 -30.36 -45.70
CA GLN A 526 -38.91 -30.71 -47.06
C GLN A 526 -37.96 -31.70 -47.77
N GLU A 527 -36.69 -31.82 -47.34
CA GLU A 527 -35.74 -32.81 -47.85
C GLU A 527 -36.29 -34.24 -47.69
N ARG A 528 -36.83 -34.82 -48.77
CA ARG A 528 -37.14 -36.25 -48.82
C ARG A 528 -35.83 -37.04 -48.87
N PRO A 529 -35.74 -38.18 -48.16
CA PRO A 529 -34.75 -39.19 -48.51
C PRO A 529 -34.91 -39.46 -50.00
N ARG A 530 -33.87 -39.20 -50.78
CA ARG A 530 -33.87 -39.64 -52.17
C ARG A 530 -33.91 -41.16 -52.09
N GLU A 531 -35.08 -41.73 -52.38
CA GLU A 531 -35.19 -43.11 -52.89
C GLU A 531 -34.34 -43.14 -54.16
N THR A 532 -33.05 -43.39 -53.97
CA THR A 532 -32.16 -43.74 -55.05
C THR A 532 -32.62 -45.12 -55.45
N GLY A 533 -33.47 -45.19 -56.47
CA GLY A 533 -34.00 -46.43 -57.00
C GLY A 533 -32.87 -47.34 -57.46
N GLN A 534 -32.38 -48.18 -56.55
CA GLN A 534 -31.68 -49.41 -56.89
C GLN A 534 -32.08 -50.47 -55.88
N GLN A 535 -32.92 -51.35 -56.40
CA GLN A 535 -33.58 -52.48 -55.80
C GLN A 535 -32.53 -53.52 -55.36
N ASP A 536 -32.00 -53.40 -54.15
CA ASP A 536 -31.32 -54.50 -53.46
C ASP A 536 -31.98 -54.74 -52.10
N GLY A 537 -32.70 -55.86 -52.02
CA GLY A 537 -33.60 -56.21 -50.92
C GLY A 537 -32.91 -56.66 -49.64
N ASN A 538 -32.38 -55.71 -48.87
CA ASN A 538 -32.10 -55.94 -47.45
C ASN A 538 -32.64 -54.76 -46.62
N GLY A 539 -33.71 -55.01 -45.87
CA GLY A 539 -34.46 -54.01 -45.08
C GLY A 539 -33.73 -53.55 -43.82
N SER A 540 -32.64 -52.80 -43.99
CA SER A 540 -32.09 -51.97 -42.93
C SER A 540 -32.75 -50.60 -42.99
N ASN A 541 -33.62 -50.32 -42.00
CA ASN A 541 -34.14 -49.00 -41.66
C ASN A 541 -33.08 -47.92 -41.90
N ASP A 542 -33.33 -47.01 -42.84
CA ASP A 542 -32.48 -45.88 -43.15
C ASP A 542 -32.31 -45.01 -41.89
N ALA A 543 -31.15 -45.11 -41.26
CA ALA A 543 -30.74 -44.16 -40.24
C ALA A 543 -30.70 -42.75 -40.86
N LEU A 544 -31.09 -41.72 -40.09
CA LEU A 544 -30.81 -40.33 -40.43
C LEU A 544 -29.37 -40.22 -40.95
N SER A 545 -29.18 -39.68 -42.15
CA SER A 545 -27.83 -39.32 -42.61
C SER A 545 -27.19 -38.47 -41.51
N TYR A 546 -25.98 -38.86 -41.07
CA TYR A 546 -25.23 -38.12 -40.03
C TYR A 546 -25.15 -36.62 -40.36
N GLU A 547 -25.11 -36.27 -41.64
CA GLU A 547 -25.15 -34.90 -42.11
C GLU A 547 -26.47 -34.18 -41.78
N ASN A 548 -27.62 -34.83 -41.98
CA ASN A 548 -28.95 -34.28 -41.70
C ASN A 548 -29.20 -34.19 -40.19
N ALA A 549 -28.77 -35.19 -39.42
CA ALA A 549 -28.82 -35.14 -37.96
C ALA A 549 -27.99 -33.97 -37.40
N LYS A 550 -26.80 -33.73 -37.94
CA LYS A 550 -25.94 -32.61 -37.55
C LYS A 550 -26.51 -31.24 -37.95
N ARG A 551 -27.18 -31.15 -39.10
CA ARG A 551 -27.89 -29.92 -39.52
C ARG A 551 -29.10 -29.64 -38.62
N ALA A 552 -29.89 -30.66 -38.29
CA ALA A 552 -31.02 -30.53 -37.36
C ALA A 552 -30.55 -30.20 -35.92
N GLU A 553 -29.43 -30.76 -35.46
CA GLU A 553 -28.78 -30.36 -34.20
C GLU A 553 -28.36 -28.88 -34.25
N SER A 554 -27.82 -28.42 -35.38
CA SER A 554 -27.46 -27.00 -35.54
C SER A 554 -28.67 -26.07 -35.53
N VAL A 555 -29.80 -26.48 -36.11
CA VAL A 555 -31.09 -25.75 -36.02
C VAL A 555 -31.54 -25.65 -34.57
N ALA A 556 -31.49 -26.75 -33.80
CA ALA A 556 -31.86 -26.72 -32.39
C ALA A 556 -30.96 -25.79 -31.56
N GLN A 557 -29.64 -25.82 -31.79
CA GLN A 557 -28.69 -24.94 -31.09
C GLN A 557 -28.87 -23.47 -31.48
N GLN A 558 -29.12 -23.17 -32.77
CA GLN A 558 -29.38 -21.82 -33.24
C GLN A 558 -30.71 -21.28 -32.69
N GLN A 559 -31.75 -22.12 -32.61
CA GLN A 559 -33.02 -21.77 -31.99
C GLN A 559 -32.87 -21.46 -30.49
N GLU A 560 -32.06 -22.22 -29.76
CA GLU A 560 -31.81 -21.96 -28.33
C GLU A 560 -31.08 -20.64 -28.10
N ARG A 561 -30.11 -20.29 -28.97
CA ARG A 561 -29.46 -18.97 -28.93
C ARG A 561 -30.43 -17.84 -29.24
N LEU A 562 -31.29 -18.02 -30.25
CA LEU A 562 -32.29 -17.02 -30.64
C LEU A 562 -33.28 -16.76 -29.50
N LEU A 563 -33.67 -17.80 -28.75
CA LEU A 563 -34.48 -17.65 -27.53
C LEU A 563 -33.76 -16.82 -26.45
N GLN A 564 -32.48 -17.10 -26.19
CA GLN A 564 -31.69 -16.36 -25.20
C GLN A 564 -31.49 -14.89 -25.62
N GLU A 565 -31.27 -14.62 -26.91
CA GLU A 565 -31.14 -13.26 -27.43
C GLU A 565 -32.47 -12.49 -27.34
N ALA A 566 -33.60 -13.14 -27.61
CA ALA A 566 -34.93 -12.54 -27.44
C ALA A 566 -35.24 -12.22 -25.96
N GLU A 567 -34.87 -13.09 -25.02
CA GLU A 567 -34.96 -12.84 -23.57
C GLU A 567 -34.09 -11.64 -23.13
N GLN A 568 -32.89 -11.47 -23.71
CA GLN A 568 -32.05 -10.30 -23.46
C GLN A 568 -32.66 -9.02 -24.02
N VAL A 569 -33.35 -9.08 -25.16
CA VAL A 569 -34.06 -7.92 -25.71
C VAL A 569 -35.23 -7.52 -24.82
N GLN A 570 -35.96 -8.47 -24.22
CA GLN A 570 -36.99 -8.14 -23.23
C GLN A 570 -36.39 -7.41 -22.02
N GLN A 571 -35.28 -7.91 -21.45
CA GLN A 571 -34.61 -7.23 -20.34
C GLN A 571 -34.13 -5.83 -20.72
N ALA A 572 -33.59 -5.67 -21.94
CA ALA A 572 -33.16 -4.36 -22.43
C ALA A 572 -34.34 -3.40 -22.66
N LEU A 573 -35.51 -3.89 -23.08
CA LEU A 573 -36.74 -3.11 -23.19
C LEU A 573 -37.24 -2.65 -21.81
N ASP A 574 -37.16 -3.52 -20.79
CA ASP A 574 -37.51 -3.16 -19.41
C ASP A 574 -36.57 -2.07 -18.85
N GLU A 575 -35.27 -2.23 -19.06
CA GLU A 575 -34.26 -1.22 -18.67
C GLU A 575 -34.45 0.10 -19.43
N LEU A 576 -34.80 0.02 -20.71
CA LEU A 576 -35.12 1.20 -21.53
C LEU A 576 -36.37 1.91 -20.99
N GLN A 577 -37.42 1.17 -20.65
CA GLN A 577 -38.63 1.75 -20.07
C GLN A 577 -38.33 2.46 -18.74
N GLN A 578 -37.62 1.79 -17.82
CA GLN A 578 -37.26 2.35 -16.52
C GLN A 578 -36.36 3.58 -16.64
N SER A 579 -35.40 3.56 -17.57
CA SER A 579 -34.51 4.69 -17.81
C SER A 579 -35.23 5.87 -18.47
N ALA A 580 -36.17 5.62 -19.38
CA ALA A 580 -37.01 6.66 -19.99
C ALA A 580 -37.94 7.33 -18.97
N GLU A 581 -38.59 6.55 -18.10
CA GLU A 581 -39.38 7.04 -16.96
C GLU A 581 -38.52 7.95 -16.06
N ALA A 582 -37.34 7.47 -15.68
CA ALA A 582 -36.42 8.22 -14.83
C ALA A 582 -35.85 9.48 -15.50
N ALA A 583 -35.74 9.48 -16.82
CA ALA A 583 -35.36 10.65 -17.62
C ALA A 583 -36.46 11.73 -17.69
N GLY A 584 -37.65 11.47 -17.11
CA GLY A 584 -38.81 12.34 -17.23
C GLY A 584 -39.43 12.31 -18.64
N ILE A 585 -39.10 11.29 -19.43
CA ILE A 585 -39.79 10.93 -20.67
C ILE A 585 -41.06 10.17 -20.26
N ASN A 586 -42.02 10.94 -19.75
CA ASN A 586 -43.32 10.43 -19.34
C ASN A 586 -44.31 10.49 -20.51
N ASP A 587 -43.85 10.32 -21.76
CA ASP A 587 -44.77 10.19 -22.89
C ASP A 587 -45.51 8.87 -22.73
N PRO A 588 -46.81 8.89 -22.37
CA PRO A 588 -47.56 7.67 -22.13
C PRO A 588 -47.65 6.84 -23.41
N ALA A 589 -47.60 7.49 -24.58
CA ALA A 589 -47.62 6.79 -25.86
C ALA A 589 -46.33 5.98 -26.11
N PHE A 590 -45.17 6.49 -25.70
CA PHE A 590 -43.90 5.80 -25.85
C PHE A 590 -43.77 4.60 -24.91
N GLN A 591 -44.07 4.77 -23.62
CA GLN A 591 -44.00 3.68 -22.64
C GLN A 591 -44.95 2.53 -22.98
N GLU A 592 -46.15 2.86 -23.46
CA GLU A 592 -47.13 1.83 -23.81
C GLU A 592 -46.73 1.06 -25.07
N ARG A 593 -46.02 1.70 -26.02
CA ARG A 593 -45.43 1.00 -27.17
C ARG A 593 -44.34 0.02 -26.75
N LEU A 594 -43.47 0.41 -25.81
CA LEU A 594 -42.44 -0.50 -25.28
C LEU A 594 -43.07 -1.74 -24.62
N ARG A 595 -44.17 -1.55 -23.88
CA ARG A 595 -44.94 -2.66 -23.29
C ARG A 595 -45.62 -3.54 -24.32
N GLU A 596 -46.19 -2.97 -25.37
CA GLU A 596 -46.76 -3.77 -26.46
C GLU A 596 -45.69 -4.65 -27.12
N ILE A 597 -44.50 -4.11 -27.33
CA ILE A 597 -43.36 -4.84 -27.88
C ILE A 597 -42.95 -5.97 -26.91
N GLN A 598 -42.86 -5.70 -25.60
CA GLN A 598 -42.61 -6.73 -24.58
C GLN A 598 -43.69 -7.83 -24.62
N GLU A 599 -44.97 -7.47 -24.67
CA GLU A 599 -46.08 -8.43 -24.74
C GLU A 599 -46.05 -9.27 -26.02
N GLN A 600 -45.72 -8.69 -27.17
CA GLN A 600 -45.61 -9.44 -28.42
C GLN A 600 -44.45 -10.43 -28.36
N LEU A 601 -43.30 -10.03 -27.79
CA LEU A 601 -42.16 -10.90 -27.57
C LEU A 601 -42.51 -12.02 -26.57
N ASP A 602 -43.20 -11.71 -25.48
CA ASP A 602 -43.67 -12.69 -24.49
C ASP A 602 -44.59 -13.74 -25.10
N ARG A 603 -45.55 -13.28 -25.92
CA ARG A 603 -46.47 -14.15 -26.65
C ARG A 603 -45.77 -14.99 -27.72
N ALA A 604 -44.63 -14.55 -28.21
CA ALA A 604 -43.84 -15.28 -29.21
C ALA A 604 -42.89 -16.30 -28.57
N LEU A 605 -42.40 -16.03 -27.36
CA LEU A 605 -41.55 -16.91 -26.55
C LEU A 605 -42.39 -17.94 -25.77
N THR A 606 -43.31 -18.62 -26.46
CA THR A 606 -44.28 -19.53 -25.84
C THR A 606 -43.59 -20.74 -25.18
N PRO A 607 -44.24 -21.34 -24.15
CA PRO A 607 -43.88 -22.68 -23.67
C PRO A 607 -43.94 -23.73 -24.80
N GLU A 608 -44.83 -23.54 -25.77
CA GLU A 608 -45.02 -24.44 -26.92
C GLU A 608 -43.76 -24.48 -27.80
N LEU A 609 -43.12 -23.34 -28.08
CA LEU A 609 -41.87 -23.31 -28.85
C LEU A 609 -40.72 -24.04 -28.13
N ARG A 610 -40.62 -23.89 -26.80
CA ARG A 610 -39.67 -24.66 -25.97
C ARG A 610 -39.98 -26.15 -25.98
N GLU A 611 -41.26 -26.52 -26.01
CA GLU A 611 -41.71 -27.90 -26.16
C GLU A 611 -41.35 -28.48 -27.53
N ARG A 612 -41.59 -27.76 -28.63
CA ARG A 612 -41.21 -28.19 -30.00
C ARG A 612 -39.70 -28.41 -30.14
N LEU A 613 -38.90 -27.54 -29.53
CA LEU A 613 -37.44 -27.71 -29.48
C LEU A 613 -37.05 -28.98 -28.69
N ALA A 614 -37.72 -29.25 -27.57
CA ALA A 614 -37.49 -30.47 -26.80
C ALA A 614 -37.94 -31.74 -27.56
N GLU A 615 -39.02 -31.67 -28.33
CA GLU A 615 -39.47 -32.74 -29.23
C GLU A 615 -38.40 -33.05 -30.29
N LEU A 616 -37.85 -32.03 -30.94
CA LEU A 616 -36.76 -32.19 -31.90
C LEU A 616 -35.49 -32.79 -31.27
N GLN A 617 -35.09 -32.30 -30.09
CA GLN A 617 -33.92 -32.83 -29.37
C GLN A 617 -34.09 -34.31 -29.00
N ARG A 618 -35.30 -34.72 -28.58
CA ARG A 618 -35.60 -36.14 -28.30
C ARG A 618 -35.58 -36.98 -29.57
N ALA A 619 -36.16 -36.49 -30.67
CA ALA A 619 -36.15 -37.21 -31.94
C ALA A 619 -34.71 -37.43 -32.48
N LEU A 620 -33.82 -36.44 -32.29
CA LEU A 620 -32.41 -36.55 -32.63
C LEU A 620 -31.64 -37.54 -31.74
N GLN A 621 -31.98 -37.61 -30.44
CA GLN A 621 -31.41 -38.60 -29.51
C GLN A 621 -31.85 -40.03 -29.84
N GLU A 622 -33.10 -40.19 -30.28
CA GLU A 622 -33.68 -41.47 -30.68
C GLU A 622 -33.24 -41.91 -32.09
N LEU A 623 -32.60 -41.03 -32.87
CA LEU A 623 -32.15 -41.24 -34.25
C LEU A 623 -33.29 -41.67 -35.20
N ASP A 624 -34.53 -41.21 -34.91
CA ASP A 624 -35.73 -41.55 -35.67
C ASP A 624 -35.98 -40.51 -36.79
N PRO A 625 -35.85 -40.89 -38.08
CA PRO A 625 -35.97 -39.96 -39.22
C PRO A 625 -37.37 -39.38 -39.38
N GLU A 626 -38.42 -40.17 -39.15
CA GLU A 626 -39.80 -39.72 -39.32
C GLU A 626 -40.21 -38.78 -38.18
N ARG A 627 -39.86 -39.12 -36.93
CA ARG A 627 -40.08 -38.22 -35.79
C ARG A 627 -39.28 -36.93 -35.89
N THR A 628 -38.06 -36.99 -36.40
CA THR A 628 -37.22 -35.80 -36.59
C THR A 628 -37.83 -34.89 -37.65
N ARG A 629 -38.34 -35.45 -38.75
CA ARG A 629 -39.06 -34.68 -39.78
C ARG A 629 -40.32 -34.01 -39.22
N GLU A 630 -41.16 -34.77 -38.53
CA GLU A 630 -42.39 -34.22 -37.92
C GLU A 630 -42.08 -33.14 -36.88
N ALA A 631 -41.02 -33.32 -36.09
CA ALA A 631 -40.56 -32.31 -35.15
C ALA A 631 -40.02 -31.06 -35.85
N LEU A 632 -39.32 -31.19 -36.99
CA LEU A 632 -38.86 -30.07 -37.81
C LEU A 632 -40.03 -29.31 -38.46
N GLU A 633 -41.04 -30.01 -38.99
CA GLU A 633 -42.25 -29.39 -39.56
C GLU A 633 -43.01 -28.57 -38.50
N ARG A 634 -43.25 -29.16 -37.31
CA ARG A 634 -43.90 -28.45 -36.20
C ARG A 634 -43.05 -27.32 -35.62
N LEU A 635 -41.72 -27.45 -35.64
CA LEU A 635 -40.81 -26.39 -35.22
C LEU A 635 -40.82 -25.24 -36.24
N ALA A 636 -40.87 -25.52 -37.54
CA ALA A 636 -40.98 -24.51 -38.59
C ALA A 636 -42.27 -23.68 -38.43
N ASP A 637 -43.40 -24.32 -38.13
CA ASP A 637 -44.66 -23.63 -37.85
C ASP A 637 -44.55 -22.69 -36.64
N ALA A 638 -43.92 -23.13 -35.56
CA ALA A 638 -43.71 -22.31 -34.36
C ALA A 638 -42.69 -21.18 -34.62
N GLN A 639 -41.63 -21.44 -35.39
CA GLN A 639 -40.64 -20.45 -35.81
C GLN A 639 -41.26 -19.36 -36.69
N LYS A 640 -42.18 -19.71 -37.57
CA LYS A 640 -42.92 -18.75 -38.39
C LYS A 640 -43.71 -17.76 -37.54
N GLN A 641 -44.39 -18.24 -36.50
CA GLN A 641 -45.11 -17.38 -35.55
C GLN A 641 -44.15 -16.45 -34.79
N LEU A 642 -43.00 -16.96 -34.35
CA LEU A 642 -41.97 -16.17 -33.70
C LEU A 642 -41.39 -15.10 -34.64
N ARG A 643 -41.07 -15.45 -35.89
CA ARG A 643 -40.58 -14.51 -36.92
C ARG A 643 -41.59 -13.38 -37.15
N GLU A 644 -42.87 -13.72 -37.33
CA GLU A 644 -43.93 -12.73 -37.53
C GLU A 644 -44.10 -11.82 -36.31
N ALA A 645 -43.94 -12.35 -35.09
CA ALA A 645 -43.96 -11.51 -33.89
C ALA A 645 -42.72 -10.62 -33.76
N LEU A 646 -41.54 -11.11 -34.11
CA LEU A 646 -40.29 -10.34 -34.11
C LEU A 646 -40.30 -9.22 -35.14
N GLU A 647 -40.74 -9.49 -36.38
CA GLU A 647 -40.87 -8.47 -37.44
C GLU A 647 -41.88 -7.38 -37.05
N ARG A 648 -43.03 -7.76 -36.45
CA ARG A 648 -44.01 -6.80 -35.92
C ARG A 648 -43.42 -5.98 -34.78
N SER A 649 -42.76 -6.63 -33.83
CA SER A 649 -42.12 -5.98 -32.68
C SER A 649 -41.04 -4.99 -33.12
N ARG A 650 -40.23 -5.35 -34.13
CA ARG A 650 -39.22 -4.50 -34.76
C ARG A 650 -39.85 -3.27 -35.42
N GLU A 651 -40.88 -3.44 -36.23
CA GLU A 651 -41.57 -2.33 -36.91
C GLU A 651 -42.24 -1.38 -35.91
N LEU A 652 -42.94 -1.92 -34.90
CA LEU A 652 -43.55 -1.14 -33.84
C LEU A 652 -42.49 -0.38 -33.03
N PHE A 653 -41.36 -1.02 -32.72
CA PHE A 653 -40.23 -0.40 -32.02
C PHE A 653 -39.62 0.73 -32.85
N GLU A 654 -39.37 0.51 -34.14
CA GLU A 654 -38.78 1.51 -35.03
C GLU A 654 -39.66 2.77 -35.12
N ARG A 655 -40.98 2.60 -35.30
CA ARG A 655 -41.96 3.70 -35.28
C ARG A 655 -42.04 4.38 -33.92
N ALA A 656 -42.02 3.61 -32.84
CA ALA A 656 -42.07 4.11 -31.47
C ALA A 656 -40.83 4.96 -31.11
N ALA A 657 -39.64 4.45 -31.46
CA ALA A 657 -38.36 5.10 -31.23
C ALA A 657 -38.27 6.40 -32.03
N LEU A 658 -38.65 6.38 -33.32
CA LEU A 658 -38.65 7.58 -34.17
C LEU A 658 -39.62 8.65 -33.64
N GLU A 659 -40.83 8.27 -33.25
CA GLU A 659 -41.80 9.21 -32.69
C GLU A 659 -41.35 9.76 -31.33
N GLY A 660 -40.81 8.89 -30.47
CA GLY A 660 -40.26 9.25 -29.15
C GLY A 660 -39.07 10.21 -29.28
N ASP A 661 -38.17 9.96 -30.22
CA ASP A 661 -37.06 10.85 -30.56
C ASP A 661 -37.55 12.23 -30.99
N MET A 662 -38.53 12.30 -31.90
CA MET A 662 -39.08 13.59 -32.35
C MET A 662 -39.78 14.35 -31.20
N ALA A 663 -40.52 13.66 -30.34
CA ALA A 663 -41.15 14.26 -29.17
C ALA A 663 -40.09 14.77 -28.17
N ASN A 664 -39.04 14.00 -27.93
CA ASN A 664 -37.92 14.37 -27.06
C ASN A 664 -37.16 15.58 -27.60
N LEU A 665 -36.82 15.57 -28.90
CA LEU A 665 -36.12 16.68 -29.55
C LEU A 665 -37.00 17.94 -29.63
N SER A 666 -38.32 17.80 -29.82
CA SER A 666 -39.27 18.93 -29.73
C SER A 666 -39.22 19.56 -28.35
N LYS A 667 -39.35 18.75 -27.29
CA LYS A 667 -39.32 19.22 -25.90
C LYS A 667 -37.97 19.81 -25.52
N GLU A 668 -36.87 19.20 -25.96
CA GLU A 668 -35.53 19.74 -25.76
C GLU A 668 -35.34 21.08 -26.46
N ALA A 669 -35.82 21.24 -27.70
CA ALA A 669 -35.80 22.52 -28.40
C ALA A 669 -36.59 23.61 -27.66
N GLU A 670 -37.76 23.25 -27.11
CA GLU A 670 -38.57 24.17 -26.29
C GLU A 670 -37.85 24.56 -24.99
N GLU A 671 -37.37 23.59 -24.22
CA GLU A 671 -36.63 23.81 -22.97
C GLU A 671 -35.38 24.66 -23.22
N LEU A 672 -34.61 24.34 -24.27
CA LEU A 672 -33.40 25.07 -24.64
C LEU A 672 -33.71 26.50 -25.09
N ALA A 673 -34.80 26.73 -25.84
CA ALA A 673 -35.24 28.07 -26.21
C ALA A 673 -35.63 28.89 -24.97
N GLN A 674 -36.36 28.30 -24.02
CA GLN A 674 -36.76 28.94 -22.77
C GLN A 674 -35.55 29.26 -21.87
N GLU A 675 -34.64 28.31 -21.68
CA GLU A 675 -33.40 28.50 -20.92
C GLU A 675 -32.51 29.58 -21.54
N GLN A 676 -32.39 29.60 -22.88
CA GLN A 676 -31.65 30.63 -23.61
C GLN A 676 -32.26 32.02 -23.42
N GLN A 677 -33.58 32.12 -23.40
CA GLN A 677 -34.28 33.37 -23.14
C GLN A 677 -34.03 33.86 -21.69
N GLN A 678 -34.11 32.96 -20.71
CA GLN A 678 -33.81 33.27 -19.31
C GLN A 678 -32.35 33.69 -19.13
N TRP A 679 -31.40 32.99 -19.75
CA TRP A 679 -29.99 33.37 -19.74
C TRP A 679 -29.79 34.77 -20.32
N SER A 680 -30.43 35.06 -21.47
CA SER A 680 -30.35 36.37 -22.14
C SER A 680 -30.88 37.52 -21.27
N GLU A 681 -31.85 37.27 -20.40
CA GLU A 681 -32.37 38.24 -19.43
C GLU A 681 -31.40 38.45 -18.25
N GLN A 682 -30.81 37.37 -17.74
CA GLN A 682 -29.89 37.37 -16.59
C GLN A 682 -28.47 37.87 -16.94
N ALA A 683 -28.05 37.72 -18.20
CA ALA A 683 -26.73 38.14 -18.70
C ALA A 683 -26.45 39.64 -18.51
N ARG A 684 -27.48 40.46 -18.30
CA ARG A 684 -27.34 41.89 -17.99
C ARG A 684 -26.74 42.17 -16.61
N GLN A 685 -27.05 41.34 -15.62
CA GLN A 685 -26.82 41.64 -14.21
C GLN A 685 -25.74 40.75 -13.56
N ALA A 686 -25.40 39.62 -14.17
CA ALA A 686 -24.48 38.62 -13.61
C ALA A 686 -22.99 38.85 -13.97
N ASP A 687 -22.11 38.08 -13.31
CA ASP A 687 -20.67 38.01 -13.55
C ASP A 687 -20.35 37.46 -14.96
N SER A 688 -19.43 38.12 -15.68
CA SER A 688 -19.01 37.80 -17.05
C SER A 688 -18.41 36.41 -17.23
N ALA A 689 -17.68 35.89 -16.23
CA ALA A 689 -17.07 34.57 -16.35
C ALA A 689 -18.09 33.45 -16.17
N ARG A 690 -19.05 33.64 -15.26
CA ARG A 690 -20.12 32.67 -14.98
C ARG A 690 -21.15 32.62 -16.10
N THR A 691 -21.56 33.78 -16.62
CA THR A 691 -22.49 33.86 -17.76
C THR A 691 -21.90 33.22 -19.01
N ALA A 692 -20.62 33.44 -19.30
CA ALA A 692 -19.93 32.79 -20.41
C ALA A 692 -19.87 31.26 -20.27
N ALA A 693 -19.66 30.74 -19.05
CA ALA A 693 -19.64 29.29 -18.82
C ALA A 693 -21.03 28.66 -19.00
N ALA A 694 -22.07 29.29 -18.46
CA ALA A 694 -23.45 28.82 -18.64
C ALA A 694 -23.87 28.83 -20.11
N GLU A 695 -23.50 29.84 -20.87
CA GLU A 695 -23.83 29.93 -22.31
C GLU A 695 -23.12 28.87 -23.15
N ARG A 696 -21.89 28.46 -22.78
CA ARG A 696 -21.22 27.34 -23.45
C ARG A 696 -21.97 26.03 -23.25
N GLN A 697 -22.53 25.80 -22.06
CA GLN A 697 -23.32 24.60 -21.80
C GLN A 697 -24.62 24.60 -22.62
N LEU A 698 -25.26 25.76 -22.80
CA LEU A 698 -26.43 25.88 -23.69
C LEU A 698 -26.04 25.63 -25.15
N ALA A 699 -24.88 26.13 -25.60
CA ALA A 699 -24.35 25.86 -26.93
C ALA A 699 -24.07 24.36 -27.17
N GLU A 700 -23.50 23.67 -26.18
CA GLU A 700 -23.25 22.22 -26.24
C GLU A 700 -24.56 21.42 -26.35
N ARG A 701 -25.61 21.84 -25.62
CA ARG A 701 -26.97 21.24 -25.76
C ARG A 701 -27.62 21.55 -27.11
N ALA A 702 -27.36 22.72 -27.68
CA ALA A 702 -27.81 23.04 -29.04
C ALA A 702 -27.10 22.17 -30.10
N ASP A 703 -25.82 21.87 -29.89
CA ASP A 703 -25.07 20.94 -30.74
C ASP A 703 -25.60 19.50 -30.61
N SER A 704 -25.96 19.02 -29.41
CA SER A 704 -26.57 17.69 -29.23
C SER A 704 -27.95 17.62 -29.88
N LEU A 705 -28.78 18.65 -29.72
CA LEU A 705 -30.07 18.77 -30.41
C LEU A 705 -29.90 18.70 -31.94
N ALA A 706 -28.93 19.43 -32.49
CA ALA A 706 -28.65 19.41 -33.93
C ALA A 706 -28.20 18.02 -34.43
N ALA A 707 -27.33 17.35 -33.67
CA ALA A 707 -26.91 15.99 -33.97
C ALA A 707 -28.10 15.02 -33.92
N GLY A 708 -28.96 15.16 -32.92
CA GLY A 708 -30.13 14.30 -32.76
C GLY A 708 -31.12 14.42 -33.91
N LEU A 709 -31.38 15.65 -34.36
CA LEU A 709 -32.17 15.93 -35.55
C LEU A 709 -31.53 15.33 -36.81
N GLN A 710 -30.21 15.40 -36.94
CA GLN A 710 -29.51 14.83 -38.09
C GLN A 710 -29.62 13.30 -38.14
N ASP A 711 -29.64 12.63 -36.99
CA ASP A 711 -29.83 11.17 -36.94
C ASP A 711 -31.28 10.77 -37.28
N VAL A 712 -32.27 11.52 -36.78
CA VAL A 712 -33.68 11.34 -37.19
C VAL A 712 -33.85 11.56 -38.70
N ALA A 713 -33.15 12.53 -39.29
CA ALA A 713 -33.17 12.75 -40.73
C ALA A 713 -32.60 11.55 -41.52
N LYS A 714 -31.53 10.89 -41.03
CA LYS A 714 -30.98 9.68 -41.66
C LYS A 714 -31.97 8.52 -41.63
N GLN A 715 -32.63 8.30 -40.49
CA GLN A 715 -33.65 7.24 -40.35
C GLN A 715 -34.83 7.48 -41.31
N MET A 716 -35.19 8.74 -41.58
CA MET A 716 -36.25 9.08 -42.52
C MET A 716 -35.86 9.05 -44.01
N ALA A 717 -34.57 8.94 -44.34
CA ALA A 717 -34.09 8.98 -45.72
C ALA A 717 -34.65 7.85 -46.60
N GLU A 718 -34.98 6.72 -45.98
CA GLU A 718 -35.54 5.55 -46.68
C GLU A 718 -37.07 5.65 -46.88
N GLN A 719 -37.75 6.50 -46.12
CA GLN A 719 -39.21 6.56 -46.07
C GLN A 719 -39.79 7.79 -46.79
N SER A 720 -39.20 8.98 -46.63
CA SER A 720 -39.69 10.21 -47.27
C SER A 720 -38.60 11.29 -47.44
N PRO A 721 -38.20 11.63 -48.68
CA PRO A 721 -37.16 12.62 -48.95
C PRO A 721 -37.58 14.05 -48.59
N GLU A 722 -38.88 14.36 -48.60
CA GLU A 722 -39.40 15.68 -48.22
C GLU A 722 -39.29 15.91 -46.71
N ARG A 723 -39.62 14.89 -45.89
CA ARG A 723 -39.48 14.96 -44.42
C ARG A 723 -38.02 14.99 -43.98
N GLN A 724 -37.15 14.24 -44.66
CA GLN A 724 -35.71 14.33 -44.44
C GLN A 724 -35.22 15.77 -44.58
N GLN A 725 -35.59 16.47 -45.65
CA GLN A 725 -35.18 17.87 -45.86
C GLN A 725 -35.73 18.82 -44.79
N ALA A 726 -36.97 18.61 -44.31
CA ALA A 726 -37.55 19.43 -43.25
C ALA A 726 -36.77 19.28 -41.93
N ILE A 727 -36.40 18.05 -41.54
CA ILE A 727 -35.60 17.80 -40.33
C ILE A 727 -34.15 18.24 -40.50
N GLU A 728 -33.54 18.09 -41.69
CA GLU A 728 -32.20 18.64 -41.96
C GLU A 728 -32.17 20.17 -41.82
N GLN A 729 -33.24 20.86 -42.23
CA GLN A 729 -33.39 22.30 -42.00
C GLN A 729 -33.51 22.65 -40.51
N ALA A 730 -34.27 21.86 -39.75
CA ALA A 730 -34.37 21.99 -38.29
C ALA A 730 -32.99 21.78 -37.61
N ALA A 731 -32.23 20.77 -38.06
CA ALA A 731 -30.86 20.51 -37.58
C ALA A 731 -29.92 21.68 -37.87
N GLN A 732 -29.99 22.25 -39.08
CA GLN A 732 -29.20 23.43 -39.45
C GLN A 732 -29.55 24.66 -38.60
N GLN A 733 -30.82 24.86 -38.27
CA GLN A 733 -31.27 25.96 -37.41
C GLN A 733 -30.77 25.78 -35.96
N ALA A 734 -30.82 24.56 -35.41
CA ALA A 734 -30.24 24.24 -34.11
C ALA A 734 -28.72 24.48 -34.08
N GLN A 735 -28.01 24.09 -35.15
CA GLN A 735 -26.57 24.32 -35.28
C GLN A 735 -26.21 25.81 -35.39
N GLN A 736 -27.04 26.61 -36.07
CA GLN A 736 -26.88 28.07 -36.11
C GLN A 736 -27.10 28.70 -34.73
N ALA A 737 -28.09 28.21 -33.98
CA ALA A 737 -28.33 28.66 -32.61
C ALA A 737 -27.15 28.34 -31.70
N ALA A 738 -26.56 27.14 -31.81
CA ALA A 738 -25.35 26.76 -31.08
C ALA A 738 -24.19 27.72 -31.36
N GLU A 739 -23.95 28.07 -32.63
CA GLU A 739 -22.88 29.00 -33.00
C GLU A 739 -23.14 30.42 -32.45
N GLN A 740 -24.39 30.90 -32.49
CA GLN A 740 -24.78 32.18 -31.86
C GLN A 740 -24.55 32.17 -30.35
N MET A 741 -24.87 31.07 -29.67
CA MET A 741 -24.60 30.90 -28.24
C MET A 741 -23.09 30.90 -27.95
N ARG A 742 -22.26 30.21 -28.75
CA ARG A 742 -20.79 30.27 -28.56
C ARG A 742 -20.24 31.68 -28.73
N GLN A 743 -20.79 32.45 -29.67
CA GLN A 743 -20.44 33.85 -29.86
C GLN A 743 -20.89 34.69 -28.65
N ALA A 744 -22.11 34.47 -28.15
CA ALA A 744 -22.62 35.10 -26.94
C ALA A 744 -21.74 34.79 -25.72
N ALA A 745 -21.26 33.56 -25.57
CA ALA A 745 -20.34 33.16 -24.52
C ALA A 745 -18.99 33.90 -24.61
N LYS A 746 -18.45 34.04 -25.82
CA LYS A 746 -17.21 34.81 -26.06
C LYS A 746 -17.40 36.28 -25.74
N SER A 747 -18.50 36.90 -26.19
CA SER A 747 -18.82 38.29 -25.88
C SER A 747 -19.08 38.51 -24.39
N ALA A 748 -19.73 37.56 -23.70
CA ALA A 748 -19.92 37.59 -22.25
C ALA A 748 -18.57 37.53 -21.51
N GLN A 749 -17.65 36.66 -21.94
CA GLN A 749 -16.31 36.55 -21.36
C GLN A 749 -15.48 37.83 -21.57
N GLN A 750 -15.67 38.51 -22.70
CA GLN A 750 -15.04 39.80 -23.01
C GLN A 750 -15.71 40.99 -22.29
N GLY A 751 -16.76 40.75 -21.49
CA GLY A 751 -17.50 41.78 -20.78
C GLY A 751 -18.50 42.56 -21.63
N GLN A 752 -18.71 42.19 -22.90
CA GLN A 752 -19.64 42.83 -23.84
C GLN A 752 -21.07 42.34 -23.63
N ARG A 753 -21.67 42.69 -22.48
CA ARG A 753 -22.98 42.16 -22.05
C ARG A 753 -24.14 42.42 -23.02
N GLN A 754 -24.17 43.59 -23.67
CA GLN A 754 -25.22 43.92 -24.66
C GLN A 754 -25.12 43.07 -25.92
N GLN A 755 -23.91 42.83 -26.42
CA GLN A 755 -23.69 42.01 -27.62
C GLN A 755 -23.98 40.54 -27.33
N ALA A 756 -23.53 40.04 -26.17
CA ALA A 756 -23.83 38.70 -25.70
C ALA A 756 -25.34 38.46 -25.59
N GLN A 757 -26.09 39.42 -25.05
CA GLN A 757 -27.55 39.33 -25.00
C GLN A 757 -28.20 39.33 -26.38
N GLN A 758 -27.75 40.16 -27.32
CA GLN A 758 -28.34 40.20 -28.67
C GLN A 758 -28.14 38.86 -29.40
N GLN A 759 -26.94 38.29 -29.31
CA GLN A 759 -26.61 36.98 -29.87
C GLN A 759 -27.43 35.87 -29.17
N GLY A 760 -27.55 35.92 -27.84
CA GLY A 760 -28.37 34.97 -27.10
C GLY A 760 -29.86 35.04 -27.45
N GLN A 761 -30.42 36.24 -27.68
CA GLN A 761 -31.80 36.41 -28.15
C GLN A 761 -31.99 35.93 -29.59
N GLN A 762 -30.97 36.04 -30.45
CA GLN A 762 -31.02 35.47 -31.80
C GLN A 762 -31.05 33.95 -31.75
N ALA A 763 -30.24 33.33 -30.90
CA ALA A 763 -30.26 31.89 -30.67
C ALA A 763 -31.64 31.40 -30.18
N ALA A 764 -32.23 32.09 -29.19
CA ALA A 764 -33.58 31.74 -28.71
C ALA A 764 -34.64 31.82 -29.82
N LYS A 765 -34.59 32.84 -30.69
CA LYS A 765 -35.50 32.97 -31.84
C LYS A 765 -35.33 31.88 -32.89
N GLN A 766 -34.13 31.33 -33.03
CA GLN A 766 -33.86 30.22 -33.96
C GLN A 766 -34.35 28.88 -33.39
N LEU A 767 -34.31 28.70 -32.07
CA LEU A 767 -34.78 27.47 -31.40
C LEU A 767 -36.29 27.42 -31.21
N GLN A 768 -36.94 28.56 -30.98
CA GLN A 768 -38.38 28.64 -30.69
C GLN A 768 -39.29 27.94 -31.73
N PRO A 769 -39.10 28.08 -33.06
CA PRO A 769 -39.96 27.41 -34.03
C PRO A 769 -39.66 25.91 -34.16
N LEU A 770 -38.51 25.41 -33.68
CA LEU A 770 -38.12 24.02 -33.88
C LEU A 770 -39.07 23.04 -33.20
N SER A 771 -39.47 23.32 -31.97
CA SER A 771 -40.45 22.48 -31.26
C SER A 771 -41.75 22.34 -32.06
N GLN A 772 -42.30 23.47 -32.54
CA GLN A 772 -43.54 23.46 -33.33
C GLN A 772 -43.36 22.72 -34.66
N GLN A 773 -42.26 22.94 -35.37
CA GLN A 773 -41.95 22.24 -36.63
C GLN A 773 -41.84 20.72 -36.40
N LEU A 774 -41.18 20.29 -35.33
CA LEU A 774 -41.03 18.88 -35.01
C LEU A 774 -42.35 18.23 -34.66
N ASP A 775 -43.21 18.91 -33.90
CA ASP A 775 -44.56 18.42 -33.60
C ASP A 775 -45.48 18.38 -34.82
N GLU A 776 -45.37 19.36 -35.72
CA GLU A 776 -46.09 19.34 -37.01
C GLU A 776 -45.64 18.16 -37.88
N GLN A 777 -44.33 17.93 -38.01
CA GLN A 777 -43.80 16.79 -38.77
C GLN A 777 -44.20 15.45 -38.15
N ARG A 778 -44.15 15.34 -36.82
CA ARG A 778 -44.61 14.17 -36.07
C ARG A 778 -46.09 13.89 -36.32
N THR A 779 -46.94 14.92 -36.24
CA THR A 779 -48.39 14.79 -36.47
C THR A 779 -48.70 14.42 -37.93
N SER A 780 -47.99 15.00 -38.90
CA SER A 780 -48.11 14.64 -40.31
C SER A 780 -47.75 13.16 -40.55
N MET A 781 -46.64 12.70 -39.97
CA MET A 781 -46.19 11.32 -40.05
C MET A 781 -47.21 10.35 -39.47
N GLN A 782 -47.80 10.66 -38.30
CA GLN A 782 -48.88 9.87 -37.72
C GLN A 782 -50.10 9.77 -38.65
N GLY A 783 -50.43 10.86 -39.35
CA GLY A 783 -51.50 10.88 -40.35
C GLY A 783 -51.22 9.98 -41.55
N GLU A 784 -49.98 9.96 -42.04
CA GLU A 784 -49.54 9.10 -43.14
C GLU A 784 -49.53 7.61 -42.74
N TRP A 785 -48.99 7.26 -41.57
CA TRP A 785 -49.03 5.89 -41.05
C TRP A 785 -50.46 5.38 -40.92
N LYS A 786 -51.38 6.25 -40.48
CA LYS A 786 -52.80 5.95 -40.40
C LYS A 786 -53.40 5.71 -41.79
N GLN A 787 -53.09 6.54 -42.78
CA GLN A 787 -53.55 6.35 -44.15
C GLN A 787 -53.02 5.05 -44.76
N GLU A 788 -51.74 4.74 -44.55
CA GLU A 788 -51.11 3.48 -44.98
C GLU A 788 -51.91 2.27 -44.50
N VAL A 789 -52.28 2.27 -43.21
CA VAL A 789 -53.06 1.19 -42.59
C VAL A 789 -54.48 1.14 -43.16
N VAL A 790 -55.15 2.29 -43.33
CA VAL A 790 -56.50 2.34 -43.94
C VAL A 790 -56.48 1.78 -45.35
N GLU A 791 -55.48 2.12 -46.17
CA GLU A 791 -55.32 1.60 -47.52
C GLU A 791 -55.00 0.10 -47.55
N ALA A 792 -54.24 -0.40 -46.58
CA ALA A 792 -54.00 -1.83 -46.40
C ALA A 792 -55.31 -2.55 -46.04
N LEU A 793 -56.09 -2.02 -45.10
CA LEU A 793 -57.39 -2.57 -44.70
C LEU A 793 -58.40 -2.53 -45.85
N ASP A 794 -58.40 -1.48 -46.67
CA ASP A 794 -59.26 -1.38 -47.86
C ASP A 794 -58.94 -2.46 -48.89
N ARG A 795 -57.66 -2.77 -49.10
CA ARG A 795 -57.22 -3.87 -49.96
C ARG A 795 -57.66 -5.23 -49.41
N VAL A 796 -57.38 -5.50 -48.13
CA VAL A 796 -57.78 -6.76 -47.46
C VAL A 796 -59.30 -6.94 -47.47
N LEU A 797 -60.06 -5.87 -47.24
CA LEU A 797 -61.52 -5.89 -47.28
C LEU A 797 -62.07 -6.22 -48.68
N ALA A 798 -61.49 -5.61 -49.73
CA ALA A 798 -61.87 -5.88 -51.11
C ALA A 798 -61.55 -7.34 -51.50
N ASP A 799 -60.39 -7.85 -51.09
CA ASP A 799 -59.99 -9.24 -51.35
C ASP A 799 -60.81 -10.26 -50.56
N ALA A 800 -61.12 -9.99 -49.29
CA ALA A 800 -62.00 -10.82 -48.47
C ALA A 800 -63.40 -10.93 -49.10
N SER A 801 -63.94 -9.82 -49.60
CA SER A 801 -65.24 -9.80 -50.29
C SER A 801 -65.21 -10.60 -51.59
N ARG A 802 -64.15 -10.45 -52.41
CA ARG A 802 -63.96 -11.24 -53.64
C ARG A 802 -63.84 -12.73 -53.37
N LEU A 803 -63.13 -13.14 -52.31
CA LEU A 803 -63.01 -14.54 -51.94
C LEU A 803 -64.32 -15.08 -51.35
N ALA A 804 -65.08 -14.29 -50.60
CA ALA A 804 -66.38 -14.69 -50.09
C ALA A 804 -67.38 -14.97 -51.21
N GLU A 805 -67.41 -14.13 -52.25
CA GLU A 805 -68.23 -14.35 -53.46
C GLU A 805 -67.83 -15.63 -54.20
N ARG A 806 -66.53 -15.87 -54.39
CA ARG A 806 -66.03 -17.10 -55.03
C ARG A 806 -66.34 -18.34 -54.19
N GLN A 807 -66.21 -18.24 -52.87
CA GLN A 807 -66.51 -19.34 -51.96
C GLN A 807 -68.02 -19.65 -51.93
N LEU A 808 -68.87 -18.64 -52.10
CA LEU A 808 -70.32 -18.80 -52.23
C LEU A 808 -70.68 -19.56 -53.52
N ASP A 809 -70.07 -19.24 -54.65
CA ASP A 809 -70.29 -19.97 -55.91
C ASP A 809 -69.83 -21.45 -55.79
N VAL A 810 -68.68 -21.70 -55.17
CA VAL A 810 -68.23 -23.07 -54.85
C VAL A 810 -69.23 -23.76 -53.92
N ASN A 811 -69.78 -23.05 -52.92
CA ASN A 811 -70.79 -23.58 -52.01
C ASN A 811 -72.06 -24.05 -52.74
N GLU A 812 -72.59 -23.22 -53.63
CA GLU A 812 -73.80 -23.50 -54.39
C GLU A 812 -73.62 -24.73 -55.29
N ARG A 813 -72.47 -24.85 -55.97
CA ARG A 813 -72.12 -26.02 -56.79
C ARG A 813 -71.99 -27.29 -55.95
N LEU A 814 -71.36 -27.20 -54.77
CA LEU A 814 -71.25 -28.32 -53.84
C LEU A 814 -72.60 -28.75 -53.27
N ARG A 815 -73.49 -27.81 -52.93
CA ARG A 815 -74.88 -28.10 -52.50
C ARG A 815 -75.72 -28.72 -53.62
N ALA A 816 -75.46 -28.38 -54.87
CA ALA A 816 -76.04 -29.04 -56.05
C ALA A 816 -75.47 -30.44 -56.31
N GLY A 817 -74.46 -30.87 -55.53
CA GLY A 817 -73.84 -32.19 -55.62
C GLY A 817 -72.68 -32.28 -56.62
N GLU A 818 -72.18 -31.15 -57.12
CA GLU A 818 -71.08 -31.10 -58.08
C GLU A 818 -69.71 -31.11 -57.39
N ALA A 819 -68.87 -32.11 -57.67
CA ALA A 819 -67.48 -32.20 -57.22
C ALA A 819 -66.51 -32.34 -58.41
N SER A 820 -66.68 -31.51 -59.43
CA SER A 820 -65.83 -31.54 -60.62
C SER A 820 -64.37 -31.18 -60.26
N PRO A 821 -63.37 -31.61 -61.06
CA PRO A 821 -61.98 -31.20 -60.88
C PRO A 821 -61.80 -29.68 -60.84
N GLN A 822 -62.66 -28.94 -61.54
CA GLN A 822 -62.70 -27.48 -61.54
C GLN A 822 -63.13 -26.91 -60.18
N VAL A 823 -64.21 -27.42 -59.57
CA VAL A 823 -64.67 -27.01 -58.23
C VAL A 823 -63.60 -27.29 -57.17
N ARG A 824 -62.88 -28.42 -57.26
CA ARG A 824 -61.77 -28.75 -56.35
C ARG A 824 -60.57 -27.81 -56.52
N ALA A 825 -60.21 -27.48 -57.76
CA ALA A 825 -59.14 -26.54 -58.04
C ALA A 825 -59.50 -25.12 -57.57
N GLU A 826 -60.75 -24.71 -57.74
CA GLU A 826 -61.27 -23.42 -57.28
C GLU A 826 -61.29 -23.33 -55.74
N GLN A 827 -61.73 -24.38 -55.04
CA GLN A 827 -61.65 -24.48 -53.59
C GLN A 827 -60.21 -24.35 -53.08
N GLY A 828 -59.23 -24.96 -53.76
CA GLY A 828 -57.80 -24.83 -53.44
C GLY A 828 -57.27 -23.41 -53.67
N ALA A 829 -57.64 -22.78 -54.78
CA ALA A 829 -57.23 -21.41 -55.09
C ALA A 829 -57.82 -20.38 -54.12
N ILE A 830 -59.05 -20.60 -53.63
CA ILE A 830 -59.66 -19.75 -52.61
C ILE A 830 -58.93 -19.90 -51.28
N GLN A 831 -58.60 -21.13 -50.87
CA GLN A 831 -57.82 -21.38 -49.66
C GLN A 831 -56.47 -20.63 -49.68
N GLU A 832 -55.71 -20.75 -50.77
CA GLU A 832 -54.44 -20.01 -50.96
C GLU A 832 -54.65 -18.49 -51.00
N GLY A 833 -55.80 -18.03 -51.49
CA GLY A 833 -56.23 -16.64 -51.41
C GLY A 833 -56.45 -16.17 -49.97
N VAL A 834 -57.08 -16.99 -49.13
CA VAL A 834 -57.32 -16.68 -47.70
C VAL A 834 -56.01 -16.66 -46.92
N GLU A 835 -55.07 -17.56 -47.22
CA GLU A 835 -53.74 -17.55 -46.62
C GLU A 835 -52.97 -16.27 -46.96
N ARG A 836 -53.04 -15.79 -48.21
CA ARG A 836 -52.49 -14.48 -48.60
C ARG A 836 -53.17 -13.30 -47.89
N LEU A 837 -54.49 -13.37 -47.70
CA LEU A 837 -55.22 -12.37 -46.92
C LEU A 837 -54.78 -12.34 -45.46
N MET A 838 -54.55 -13.50 -44.84
CA MET A 838 -54.04 -13.59 -43.47
C MET A 838 -52.66 -12.92 -43.36
N GLN A 839 -51.78 -13.11 -44.36
CA GLN A 839 -50.48 -12.45 -44.39
C GLN A 839 -50.58 -10.92 -44.50
N GLN A 840 -51.42 -10.43 -45.43
CA GLN A 840 -51.63 -8.99 -45.63
C GLN A 840 -52.31 -8.33 -44.42
N MET A 841 -53.22 -9.06 -43.78
CA MET A 841 -53.86 -8.64 -42.54
C MET A 841 -52.85 -8.58 -41.38
N SER A 842 -51.92 -9.54 -41.30
CA SER A 842 -50.84 -9.54 -40.31
C SER A 842 -49.90 -8.35 -40.49
N ASP A 843 -49.55 -7.99 -41.73
CA ASP A 843 -48.79 -6.77 -42.05
C ASP A 843 -49.54 -5.50 -41.62
N ALA A 844 -50.83 -5.39 -41.96
CA ALA A 844 -51.66 -4.25 -41.52
C ALA A 844 -51.80 -4.17 -39.99
N ALA A 845 -51.88 -5.32 -39.32
CA ALA A 845 -51.94 -5.42 -37.86
C ALA A 845 -50.60 -5.07 -37.18
N GLY A 846 -49.47 -5.37 -37.83
CA GLY A 846 -48.14 -4.96 -37.37
C GLY A 846 -47.90 -3.45 -37.42
N LYS A 847 -48.71 -2.73 -38.21
CA LYS A 847 -48.56 -1.29 -38.44
C LYS A 847 -49.48 -0.43 -37.58
N ASN A 848 -50.53 -1.01 -36.97
CA ASN A 848 -51.50 -0.30 -36.13
C ASN A 848 -52.25 -1.23 -35.17
N ALA A 849 -52.29 -0.87 -33.89
CA ALA A 849 -52.82 -1.71 -32.81
C ALA A 849 -54.37 -1.82 -32.79
N LEU A 850 -55.10 -0.89 -33.45
CA LEU A 850 -56.56 -0.99 -33.59
C LEU A 850 -57.01 -2.06 -34.57
N VAL A 851 -56.07 -2.58 -35.38
CA VAL A 851 -56.31 -3.67 -36.32
C VAL A 851 -56.34 -4.98 -35.52
N GLY A 852 -57.46 -5.20 -34.83
CA GLY A 852 -57.61 -6.30 -33.88
C GLY A 852 -57.60 -7.70 -34.52
N GLN A 853 -57.25 -8.69 -33.70
CA GLN A 853 -57.18 -10.13 -34.03
C GLN A 853 -58.52 -10.76 -34.47
N GLN A 854 -59.62 -10.02 -34.40
CA GLN A 854 -60.95 -10.51 -34.79
C GLN A 854 -61.01 -10.86 -36.29
N SER A 855 -60.40 -10.06 -37.15
CA SER A 855 -60.37 -10.39 -38.58
C SER A 855 -59.44 -11.58 -38.85
N SER A 856 -58.31 -11.69 -38.15
CA SER A 856 -57.36 -12.79 -38.26
C SER A 856 -57.96 -14.13 -37.81
N THR A 857 -58.70 -14.14 -36.70
CA THR A 857 -59.41 -15.34 -36.20
C THR A 857 -60.54 -15.77 -37.12
N ALA A 858 -61.29 -14.82 -37.69
CA ALA A 858 -62.32 -15.11 -38.68
C ALA A 858 -61.73 -15.66 -39.99
N LEU A 859 -60.59 -15.13 -40.45
CA LEU A 859 -59.85 -15.67 -41.61
C LEU A 859 -59.27 -17.06 -41.32
N ALA A 860 -58.74 -17.30 -40.12
CA ALA A 860 -58.25 -18.61 -39.69
C ALA A 860 -59.38 -19.65 -39.64
N ALA A 861 -60.55 -19.27 -39.11
CA ALA A 861 -61.74 -20.12 -39.12
C ALA A 861 -62.20 -20.41 -40.56
N ALA A 862 -62.15 -19.43 -41.46
CA ALA A 862 -62.45 -19.64 -42.87
C ALA A 862 -61.48 -20.65 -43.50
N ARG A 863 -60.17 -20.51 -43.23
CA ARG A 863 -59.14 -21.45 -43.70
C ARG A 863 -59.40 -22.88 -43.20
N ASP A 864 -59.64 -23.05 -41.91
CA ASP A 864 -59.91 -24.37 -41.30
C ASP A 864 -61.15 -25.05 -41.89
N GLU A 865 -62.24 -24.29 -42.10
CA GLU A 865 -63.45 -24.84 -42.72
C GLU A 865 -63.25 -25.14 -44.21
N MET A 866 -62.42 -24.36 -44.93
CA MET A 866 -62.01 -24.66 -46.30
C MET A 866 -61.12 -25.91 -46.40
N GLU A 867 -60.24 -26.13 -45.43
CA GLU A 867 -59.39 -27.32 -45.36
C GLU A 867 -60.23 -28.58 -45.14
N ARG A 868 -61.18 -28.54 -44.20
CA ARG A 868 -62.16 -29.62 -43.97
C ARG A 868 -63.05 -29.86 -45.20
N ALA A 869 -63.43 -28.80 -45.92
CA ALA A 869 -64.16 -28.93 -47.18
C ALA A 869 -63.30 -29.63 -48.24
N ARG A 870 -62.01 -29.30 -48.33
CA ARG A 870 -61.05 -29.91 -49.25
C ARG A 870 -60.81 -31.40 -48.92
N GLU A 871 -60.66 -31.75 -47.65
CA GLU A 871 -60.56 -33.14 -47.19
C GLU A 871 -61.80 -33.96 -47.56
N ALA A 872 -63.00 -33.40 -47.35
CA ALA A 872 -64.25 -34.04 -47.73
C ALA A 872 -64.36 -34.28 -49.25
N LEU A 873 -63.64 -33.51 -50.08
CA LEU A 873 -63.61 -33.60 -51.55
C LEU A 873 -62.49 -34.49 -52.10
N ASN A 874 -61.41 -34.69 -51.34
CA ASN A 874 -60.23 -35.46 -51.75
C ASN A 874 -60.30 -36.95 -51.40
N ASN A 875 -61.31 -37.37 -50.62
CA ASN A 875 -61.57 -38.77 -50.33
C ASN A 875 -62.00 -39.56 -51.58
N ALA A 876 -61.73 -40.88 -51.59
CA ALA A 876 -62.06 -41.78 -52.71
C ALA A 876 -63.56 -41.77 -53.10
N ALA A 877 -64.44 -41.39 -52.16
CA ALA A 877 -65.82 -41.02 -52.40
C ALA A 877 -66.07 -39.59 -51.88
N PRO A 878 -66.13 -38.57 -52.75
CA PRO A 878 -66.32 -37.18 -52.33
C PRO A 878 -67.65 -36.98 -51.59
N ASN A 879 -67.61 -36.40 -50.40
CA ASN A 879 -68.81 -36.07 -49.63
C ASN A 879 -69.22 -34.61 -49.88
N THR A 880 -69.92 -34.37 -50.99
CA THR A 880 -70.36 -33.02 -51.41
C THR A 880 -71.29 -32.33 -50.42
N ARG A 881 -72.09 -33.10 -49.68
CA ARG A 881 -72.99 -32.55 -48.64
C ARG A 881 -72.21 -31.96 -47.47
N GLU A 882 -71.20 -32.68 -46.98
CA GLU A 882 -70.34 -32.17 -45.91
C GLU A 882 -69.45 -31.03 -46.42
N ALA A 883 -68.85 -31.19 -47.61
CA ALA A 883 -68.06 -30.13 -48.24
C ALA A 883 -68.87 -28.83 -48.45
N GLY A 884 -70.14 -28.94 -48.87
CA GLY A 884 -71.05 -27.80 -49.03
C GLY A 884 -71.55 -27.20 -47.71
N ARG A 885 -71.53 -27.94 -46.59
CA ARG A 885 -71.77 -27.37 -45.26
C ARG A 885 -70.56 -26.56 -44.79
N ARG A 886 -69.37 -27.18 -44.85
CA ARG A 886 -68.08 -26.59 -44.47
C ARG A 886 -67.73 -25.36 -45.30
N SER A 887 -67.94 -25.44 -46.61
CA SER A 887 -67.78 -24.30 -47.53
C SER A 887 -68.71 -23.13 -47.15
N GLY A 888 -69.88 -23.40 -46.56
CA GLY A 888 -70.85 -22.36 -46.18
C GLY A 888 -70.43 -21.66 -44.89
N GLU A 889 -69.93 -22.45 -43.92
CA GLU A 889 -69.30 -21.95 -42.70
C GLU A 889 -68.07 -21.09 -43.03
N ALA A 890 -67.32 -21.43 -44.09
CA ALA A 890 -66.22 -20.61 -44.59
C ALA A 890 -66.69 -19.26 -45.20
N VAL A 891 -67.81 -19.21 -45.92
CA VAL A 891 -68.42 -17.94 -46.39
C VAL A 891 -68.81 -17.05 -45.22
N ASP A 892 -69.44 -17.62 -44.20
CA ASP A 892 -69.86 -16.89 -43.00
C ASP A 892 -68.64 -16.31 -42.25
N ALA A 893 -67.56 -17.09 -42.15
CA ALA A 893 -66.30 -16.65 -41.54
C ALA A 893 -65.62 -15.52 -42.34
N LEU A 894 -65.60 -15.60 -43.69
CA LEU A 894 -65.08 -14.51 -44.53
C LEU A 894 -65.91 -13.23 -44.42
N ASN A 895 -67.24 -13.34 -44.34
CA ASN A 895 -68.12 -12.20 -44.12
C ASN A 895 -67.91 -11.58 -42.72
N ALA A 896 -67.70 -12.41 -41.69
CA ALA A 896 -67.33 -11.93 -40.36
C ALA A 896 -66.00 -11.16 -40.37
N ALA A 897 -65.01 -11.66 -41.11
CA ALA A 897 -63.73 -10.98 -41.32
C ALA A 897 -63.89 -9.64 -42.04
N ALA A 898 -64.66 -9.59 -43.13
CA ALA A 898 -64.96 -8.34 -43.83
C ALA A 898 -65.65 -7.31 -42.91
N HIS A 899 -66.55 -7.78 -42.05
CA HIS A 899 -67.28 -6.91 -41.14
C HIS A 899 -66.43 -6.37 -39.98
N SER A 900 -65.45 -7.16 -39.48
CA SER A 900 -64.47 -6.68 -38.51
C SER A 900 -63.46 -5.72 -39.16
N LEU A 901 -63.03 -5.98 -40.40
CA LEU A 901 -62.16 -5.10 -41.18
C LEU A 901 -62.78 -3.72 -41.40
N MET A 902 -64.07 -3.64 -41.76
CA MET A 902 -64.77 -2.36 -41.89
C MET A 902 -64.81 -1.56 -40.58
N ARG A 903 -64.96 -2.25 -39.44
CA ARG A 903 -64.93 -1.61 -38.11
C ARG A 903 -63.53 -1.12 -37.76
N ALA A 904 -62.52 -1.97 -37.93
CA ALA A 904 -61.12 -1.62 -37.71
C ALA A 904 -60.73 -0.40 -38.57
N ARG A 905 -61.12 -0.40 -39.85
CA ARG A 905 -60.93 0.73 -40.77
C ARG A 905 -61.56 2.01 -40.24
N GLY A 906 -62.81 1.95 -39.77
CA GLY A 906 -63.50 3.11 -39.19
C GLY A 906 -62.84 3.63 -37.92
N GLN A 907 -62.32 2.74 -37.08
CA GLN A 907 -61.60 3.07 -35.85
C GLN A 907 -60.24 3.71 -36.15
N VAL A 908 -59.46 3.12 -37.06
CA VAL A 908 -58.17 3.67 -37.52
C VAL A 908 -58.39 5.02 -38.18
N ALA A 909 -59.38 5.16 -39.07
CA ALA A 909 -59.72 6.43 -39.72
C ALA A 909 -60.20 7.53 -38.75
N GLY A 910 -60.76 7.15 -37.59
CA GLY A 910 -61.20 8.06 -36.54
C GLY A 910 -60.15 8.40 -35.49
N ALA A 911 -59.04 7.67 -35.43
CA ALA A 911 -58.00 7.86 -34.42
C ALA A 911 -57.20 9.16 -34.63
N GLY A 912 -56.95 9.90 -33.56
CA GLY A 912 -55.98 10.99 -33.47
C GLY A 912 -54.53 10.52 -33.34
N SER A 913 -54.29 9.27 -32.95
CA SER A 913 -52.97 8.65 -32.93
C SER A 913 -52.69 7.79 -34.19
N GLY A 914 -51.43 7.77 -34.67
CA GLY A 914 -51.02 6.97 -35.84
C GLY A 914 -51.12 5.45 -35.64
N SER A 915 -51.06 4.99 -34.39
CA SER A 915 -51.19 3.58 -33.98
C SER A 915 -52.58 3.23 -33.43
N GLY A 916 -53.43 4.22 -33.15
CA GLY A 916 -54.83 4.07 -32.74
C GLY A 916 -55.10 3.61 -31.29
N LEU A 917 -54.08 3.33 -30.50
CA LEU A 917 -54.23 2.71 -29.18
C LEU A 917 -54.75 3.69 -28.09
N GLN A 918 -54.48 4.99 -28.24
CA GLN A 918 -54.97 6.04 -27.33
C GLN A 918 -56.50 6.04 -27.26
N GLU A 919 -57.15 5.84 -28.39
CA GLU A 919 -58.61 5.77 -28.53
C GLU A 919 -59.21 4.47 -27.97
N ALA A 920 -58.45 3.37 -27.98
CA ALA A 920 -58.85 2.11 -27.34
C ALA A 920 -58.81 2.24 -25.80
N MET A 921 -57.85 2.97 -25.26
CA MET A 921 -57.72 3.24 -23.83
C MET A 921 -58.72 4.28 -23.33
N GLU A 922 -59.04 5.32 -24.10
CA GLU A 922 -60.15 6.23 -23.78
C GLU A 922 -61.48 5.46 -23.65
N GLN A 923 -61.71 4.46 -24.50
CA GLN A 923 -62.88 3.57 -24.36
C GLN A 923 -62.85 2.75 -23.06
N MET A 924 -61.66 2.35 -22.59
CA MET A 924 -61.48 1.59 -21.35
C MET A 924 -61.63 2.46 -20.09
N GLN A 925 -61.05 3.66 -20.07
CA GLN A 925 -61.26 4.62 -18.99
C GLN A 925 -62.73 5.02 -18.87
N GLN A 926 -63.42 5.22 -20.01
CA GLN A 926 -64.86 5.45 -20.01
C GLN A 926 -65.65 4.27 -19.44
N ALA A 927 -65.22 3.03 -19.71
CA ALA A 927 -65.84 1.83 -19.14
C ALA A 927 -65.64 1.73 -17.62
N ALA A 928 -64.42 1.99 -17.13
CA ALA A 928 -64.12 2.00 -15.69
C ALA A 928 -64.89 3.12 -14.95
N GLN A 929 -64.96 4.33 -15.52
CA GLN A 929 -65.75 5.43 -14.98
C GLN A 929 -67.24 5.08 -14.91
N GLN A 930 -67.78 4.42 -15.94
CA GLN A 930 -69.18 3.95 -15.93
C GLN A 930 -69.42 2.89 -14.84
N GLN A 931 -68.49 1.96 -14.61
CA GLN A 931 -68.62 1.04 -13.47
C GLN A 931 -68.60 1.78 -12.13
N GLY A 932 -67.70 2.76 -11.96
CA GLY A 932 -67.62 3.56 -10.72
C GLY A 932 -68.94 4.26 -10.39
N GLN A 933 -69.62 4.79 -11.41
CA GLN A 933 -70.95 5.38 -11.27
C GLN A 933 -72.01 4.35 -10.88
N ILE A 934 -71.97 3.14 -11.45
CA ILE A 934 -72.88 2.04 -11.08
C ILE A 934 -72.65 1.61 -9.63
N GLY A 935 -71.39 1.55 -9.18
CA GLY A 935 -71.00 1.24 -7.81
C GLY A 935 -71.46 2.31 -6.80
N GLN A 936 -71.27 3.59 -7.11
CA GLN A 936 -71.73 4.69 -6.26
C GLN A 936 -73.26 4.77 -6.16
N GLN A 937 -73.98 4.55 -7.28
CA GLN A 937 -75.44 4.50 -7.29
C GLN A 937 -75.97 3.30 -6.48
N SER A 938 -75.29 2.14 -6.56
CA SER A 938 -75.63 0.96 -5.77
C SER A 938 -75.35 1.13 -4.28
N GLY A 939 -74.20 1.72 -3.91
CA GLY A 939 -73.83 1.98 -2.52
C GLY A 939 -74.74 3.01 -1.84
N GLY A 940 -75.17 4.04 -2.55
CA GLY A 940 -76.16 5.02 -2.06
C GLY A 940 -77.57 4.44 -1.90
N MET A 941 -77.89 3.35 -2.60
CA MET A 941 -79.16 2.64 -2.54
C MET A 941 -79.24 1.60 -1.39
N LEU A 942 -78.10 1.16 -0.86
CA LEU A 942 -77.99 0.17 0.22
C LEU A 942 -78.70 0.57 1.54
N PRO A 943 -78.58 1.80 2.07
CA PRO A 943 -79.30 2.20 3.30
C PRO A 943 -80.81 2.39 3.09
N MET A 944 -81.28 2.49 1.85
CA MET A 944 -82.71 2.65 1.50
C MET A 944 -83.44 1.33 1.23
N MET A 945 -82.74 0.20 1.16
CA MET A 945 -83.30 -1.16 0.98
C MET A 945 -84.32 -1.56 2.06
N GLY A 946 -84.26 -0.97 3.25
CA GLY A 946 -85.18 -1.24 4.36
C GLY A 946 -86.58 -0.64 4.20
N GLN A 947 -86.78 0.31 3.27
CA GLN A 947 -88.08 0.91 2.94
C GLN A 947 -88.49 0.51 1.52
N GLY A 948 -88.94 -0.74 1.35
CA GLY A 948 -89.23 -1.33 0.04
C GLY A 948 -90.43 -0.71 -0.68
N GLY A 949 -90.25 -0.36 -1.96
CA GLY A 949 -91.30 0.05 -2.89
C GLY A 949 -90.98 -0.41 -4.33
N SER A 950 -92.01 -0.55 -5.18
CA SER A 950 -91.89 -1.00 -6.58
C SER A 950 -90.96 -0.14 -7.43
N GLN A 951 -90.83 1.16 -7.12
CA GLN A 951 -89.88 2.06 -7.77
C GLN A 951 -88.42 1.65 -7.56
N MET A 952 -88.09 1.06 -6.41
CA MET A 952 -86.73 0.57 -6.12
C MET A 952 -86.39 -0.65 -6.98
N GLN A 953 -87.36 -1.53 -7.23
CA GLN A 953 -87.16 -2.73 -8.03
C GLN A 953 -86.98 -2.40 -9.52
N GLU A 954 -87.62 -1.34 -10.00
CA GLU A 954 -87.45 -0.82 -11.35
C GLU A 954 -86.09 -0.11 -11.52
N ALA A 955 -85.64 0.64 -10.51
CA ALA A 955 -84.29 1.21 -10.46
C ALA A 955 -83.21 0.12 -10.47
N LEU A 956 -83.37 -0.95 -9.70
CA LEU A 956 -82.44 -2.09 -9.67
C LEU A 956 -82.39 -2.85 -11.00
N ARG A 957 -83.54 -3.00 -11.69
CA ARG A 957 -83.57 -3.57 -13.05
C ARG A 957 -82.84 -2.71 -14.06
N GLN A 958 -83.02 -1.40 -14.03
CA GLN A 958 -82.27 -0.48 -14.90
C GLN A 958 -80.76 -0.55 -14.61
N LEU A 959 -80.39 -0.67 -13.34
CA LEU A 959 -78.99 -0.78 -12.93
C LEU A 959 -78.36 -2.12 -13.36
N GLY A 960 -79.13 -3.20 -13.27
CA GLY A 960 -78.72 -4.52 -13.76
C GLY A 960 -78.58 -4.59 -15.28
N GLN A 961 -79.45 -3.91 -16.03
CA GLN A 961 -79.31 -3.78 -17.49
C GLN A 961 -78.05 -3.01 -17.87
N ARG A 962 -77.71 -1.93 -17.14
CA ARG A 962 -76.44 -1.19 -17.34
C ARG A 962 -75.24 -2.07 -17.04
N GLN A 963 -75.29 -2.85 -15.96
CA GLN A 963 -74.25 -3.81 -15.60
C GLN A 963 -74.10 -4.94 -16.64
N ARG A 964 -75.19 -5.37 -17.29
CA ARG A 964 -75.13 -6.37 -18.37
C ARG A 964 -74.54 -5.81 -19.65
N ALA A 965 -74.90 -4.58 -20.02
CA ALA A 965 -74.26 -3.89 -21.14
C ALA A 965 -72.75 -3.70 -20.90
N MET A 966 -72.34 -3.47 -19.65
CA MET A 966 -70.92 -3.45 -19.24
C MET A 966 -70.27 -4.83 -19.41
N ALA A 967 -70.93 -5.91 -18.96
CA ALA A 967 -70.45 -7.28 -19.13
C ALA A 967 -70.29 -7.69 -20.60
N GLU A 968 -71.18 -7.24 -21.48
CA GLU A 968 -71.09 -7.49 -22.92
C GLU A 968 -69.99 -6.67 -23.60
N ARG A 969 -69.68 -5.46 -23.10
CA ARG A 969 -68.52 -4.70 -23.55
C ARG A 969 -67.22 -5.36 -23.08
N MET A 970 -67.18 -5.88 -21.86
CA MET A 970 -66.05 -6.64 -21.34
C MET A 970 -65.85 -7.97 -22.06
N GLU A 971 -66.92 -8.66 -22.44
CA GLU A 971 -66.85 -9.87 -23.28
C GLU A 971 -66.31 -9.55 -24.69
N ARG A 972 -66.64 -8.37 -25.23
CA ARG A 972 -66.08 -7.88 -26.50
C ARG A 972 -64.60 -7.52 -26.38
N LEU A 973 -64.17 -7.01 -25.23
CA LEU A 973 -62.75 -6.78 -24.92
C LEU A 973 -62.00 -8.10 -24.71
N ARG A 974 -62.63 -9.10 -24.09
CA ARG A 974 -62.14 -10.50 -24.02
C ARG A 974 -61.94 -11.09 -25.40
N ALA A 975 -62.93 -10.94 -26.29
CA ALA A 975 -62.84 -11.37 -27.69
C ALA A 975 -61.89 -10.53 -28.56
N GLY A 976 -61.39 -9.39 -28.03
CA GLY A 976 -60.36 -8.56 -28.65
C GLY A 976 -58.93 -8.86 -28.17
N GLY A 977 -58.76 -9.67 -27.11
CA GLY A 977 -57.43 -10.02 -26.56
C GLY A 977 -56.65 -8.84 -25.96
N GLN A 978 -57.34 -7.74 -25.66
CA GLN A 978 -56.73 -6.44 -25.31
C GLN A 978 -56.45 -6.26 -23.81
N VAL A 979 -56.98 -7.12 -22.92
CA VAL A 979 -56.82 -6.97 -21.45
C VAL A 979 -56.70 -8.34 -20.78
N PRO A 980 -55.56 -8.65 -20.12
CA PRO A 980 -55.42 -9.82 -19.27
C PRO A 980 -56.48 -9.83 -18.16
N GLY A 981 -57.21 -10.94 -17.99
CA GLY A 981 -58.27 -11.06 -16.97
C GLY A 981 -59.62 -10.44 -17.36
N ALA A 982 -59.79 -9.87 -18.56
CA ALA A 982 -61.09 -9.35 -19.02
C ALA A 982 -62.21 -10.40 -19.05
N GLY A 983 -61.86 -11.69 -19.21
CA GLY A 983 -62.83 -12.78 -19.09
C GLY A 983 -63.42 -12.88 -17.69
N GLU A 984 -62.58 -12.85 -16.66
CA GLU A 984 -63.02 -12.89 -15.27
C GLU A 984 -63.83 -11.63 -14.90
N LEU A 985 -63.43 -10.46 -15.41
CA LEU A 985 -64.17 -9.21 -15.22
C LEU A 985 -65.53 -9.22 -15.92
N ALA A 986 -65.62 -9.78 -17.13
CA ALA A 986 -66.87 -9.92 -17.87
C ALA A 986 -67.84 -10.88 -17.17
N ASP A 987 -67.33 -12.00 -16.66
CA ASP A 987 -68.11 -13.00 -15.93
C ASP A 987 -68.63 -12.45 -14.59
N GLU A 988 -67.77 -11.76 -13.83
CA GLU A 988 -68.13 -11.08 -12.57
C GLU A 988 -69.19 -9.99 -12.81
N ALA A 989 -69.02 -9.19 -13.87
CA ALA A 989 -70.01 -8.18 -14.27
C ALA A 989 -71.36 -8.82 -14.65
N ARG A 990 -71.34 -9.97 -15.33
CA ARG A 990 -72.55 -10.69 -15.76
C ARG A 990 -73.31 -11.30 -14.59
N GLU A 991 -72.60 -11.76 -13.56
CA GLU A 991 -73.19 -12.23 -12.31
C GLU A 991 -73.78 -11.08 -11.47
N LEU A 992 -73.09 -9.96 -11.38
CA LEU A 992 -73.60 -8.76 -10.71
C LEU A 992 -74.87 -8.24 -11.39
N ALA A 993 -74.90 -8.23 -12.74
CA ALA A 993 -76.09 -7.87 -13.50
C ALA A 993 -77.29 -8.80 -13.19
N ARG A 994 -77.04 -10.11 -13.15
CA ARG A 994 -78.08 -11.11 -12.79
C ARG A 994 -78.59 -10.91 -11.36
N SER A 995 -77.71 -10.52 -10.43
CA SER A 995 -78.07 -10.29 -9.02
C SER A 995 -78.94 -9.03 -8.85
N LEU A 996 -78.56 -7.93 -9.50
CA LEU A 996 -79.30 -6.67 -9.50
C LEU A 996 -80.68 -6.80 -10.14
N GLU A 997 -80.79 -7.48 -11.29
CA GLU A 997 -82.08 -7.70 -11.97
C GLU A 997 -83.02 -8.63 -11.20
N ALA A 998 -82.45 -9.55 -10.42
CA ALA A 998 -83.19 -10.38 -9.47
C ALA A 998 -83.61 -9.61 -8.20
N GLY A 999 -83.33 -8.29 -8.13
CA GLY A 999 -83.67 -7.43 -7.00
C GLY A 999 -82.79 -7.64 -5.77
N ARG A 1000 -81.63 -8.28 -5.91
CA ARG A 1000 -80.70 -8.57 -4.81
C ARG A 1000 -79.54 -7.58 -4.84
N LEU A 1001 -79.60 -6.58 -3.96
CA LEU A 1001 -78.53 -5.62 -3.70
C LEU A 1001 -78.25 -5.60 -2.19
N ASP A 1002 -77.29 -6.42 -1.77
CA ASP A 1002 -76.81 -6.52 -0.40
C ASP A 1002 -75.37 -6.01 -0.27
N ARG A 1003 -74.85 -6.00 0.96
CA ARG A 1003 -73.49 -5.51 1.24
C ARG A 1003 -72.43 -6.30 0.46
N GLN A 1004 -72.64 -7.60 0.25
CA GLN A 1004 -71.75 -8.44 -0.55
C GLN A 1004 -71.77 -8.06 -2.04
N THR A 1005 -72.94 -7.75 -2.60
CA THR A 1005 -73.10 -7.31 -4.00
C THR A 1005 -72.42 -5.96 -4.23
N VAL A 1006 -72.53 -5.02 -3.29
CA VAL A 1006 -71.82 -3.73 -3.33
C VAL A 1006 -70.30 -3.92 -3.22
N GLU A 1007 -69.83 -4.76 -2.28
CA GLU A 1007 -68.40 -5.07 -2.14
C GLU A 1007 -67.83 -5.78 -3.39
N ARG A 1008 -68.62 -6.65 -4.05
CA ARG A 1008 -68.24 -7.26 -5.32
C ARG A 1008 -68.19 -6.24 -6.45
N GLN A 1009 -69.12 -5.28 -6.52
CA GLN A 1009 -69.03 -4.18 -7.48
C GLN A 1009 -67.82 -3.28 -7.22
N GLU A 1010 -67.52 -2.98 -5.96
CA GLU A 1010 -66.33 -2.20 -5.59
C GLU A 1010 -65.04 -2.96 -5.90
N ARG A 1011 -65.00 -4.28 -5.68
CA ARG A 1011 -63.88 -5.13 -6.11
C ARG A 1011 -63.75 -5.20 -7.62
N LEU A 1012 -64.86 -5.32 -8.36
CA LEU A 1012 -64.86 -5.29 -9.82
C LEU A 1012 -64.36 -3.93 -10.33
N PHE A 1013 -64.84 -2.83 -9.74
CA PHE A 1013 -64.38 -1.47 -10.05
C PHE A 1013 -62.89 -1.28 -9.73
N ARG A 1014 -62.42 -1.73 -8.56
CA ARG A 1014 -61.00 -1.70 -8.19
C ARG A 1014 -60.18 -2.55 -9.14
N ARG A 1015 -60.60 -3.76 -9.49
CA ARG A 1015 -59.89 -4.59 -10.49
C ARG A 1015 -59.88 -3.98 -11.89
N MET A 1016 -60.91 -3.22 -12.29
CA MET A 1016 -60.90 -2.48 -13.56
C MET A 1016 -60.02 -1.23 -13.50
N LEU A 1017 -60.00 -0.55 -12.36
CA LEU A 1017 -59.06 0.55 -12.11
C LEU A 1017 -57.64 0.05 -12.01
N ASP A 1018 -57.40 -1.08 -11.35
CA ASP A 1018 -56.12 -1.77 -11.17
C ASP A 1018 -55.67 -2.35 -12.51
N ALA A 1019 -56.53 -2.95 -13.32
CA ALA A 1019 -56.20 -3.30 -14.71
C ALA A 1019 -55.83 -2.05 -15.53
N GLY A 1020 -56.46 -0.90 -15.28
CA GLY A 1020 -56.07 0.39 -15.84
C GLY A 1020 -54.85 1.06 -15.17
N ARG A 1021 -54.46 0.65 -13.95
CA ARG A 1021 -53.37 1.21 -13.13
C ARG A 1021 -52.10 0.38 -13.20
N THR A 1022 -52.20 -0.93 -13.42
CA THR A 1022 -51.10 -1.80 -13.85
C THR A 1022 -50.62 -1.38 -15.23
N LEU A 1023 -51.49 -0.77 -16.04
CA LEU A 1023 -51.16 -0.06 -17.28
C LEU A 1023 -50.66 1.38 -17.05
N GLN A 1024 -50.66 1.90 -15.82
CA GLN A 1024 -50.19 3.26 -15.48
C GLN A 1024 -49.05 3.29 -14.46
N GLY A 1025 -48.46 2.14 -14.15
CA GLY A 1025 -47.22 2.02 -13.39
C GLY A 1025 -47.25 2.74 -12.04
N GLN A 1026 -47.88 2.15 -11.03
CA GLN A 1026 -47.51 2.41 -9.64
C GLN A 1026 -47.87 1.21 -8.75
N ASP A 1027 -46.81 0.69 -8.10
CA ASP A 1027 -46.72 -0.34 -7.06
C ASP A 1027 -46.53 -1.81 -7.51
N GLU A 1028 -45.26 -2.22 -7.53
CA GLU A 1028 -44.84 -3.58 -7.12
C GLU A 1028 -44.93 -3.69 -5.59
N ASP A 1029 -45.69 -4.67 -5.07
CA ASP A 1029 -45.40 -5.55 -3.91
C ASP A 1029 -46.72 -6.02 -3.25
N GLU A 1030 -47.35 -7.12 -3.70
CA GLU A 1030 -48.25 -7.92 -2.80
C GLU A 1030 -48.37 -9.42 -3.16
N ARG A 1031 -47.68 -9.96 -4.18
CA ARG A 1031 -47.80 -11.40 -4.55
C ARG A 1031 -46.51 -12.21 -4.55
N GLN A 1032 -45.54 -11.84 -3.73
CA GLN A 1032 -44.52 -12.79 -3.28
C GLN A 1032 -44.70 -13.04 -1.78
N GLU A 1033 -45.22 -14.22 -1.44
CA GLU A 1033 -45.14 -14.74 -0.07
C GLU A 1033 -43.68 -14.79 0.37
N ARG A 1034 -43.25 -13.82 1.18
CA ARG A 1034 -41.95 -13.83 1.85
C ARG A 1034 -41.93 -14.97 2.86
N GLN A 1035 -41.25 -16.07 2.52
CA GLN A 1035 -40.76 -17.00 3.53
C GLN A 1035 -39.63 -16.32 4.31
N SER A 1036 -39.94 -15.86 5.52
CA SER A 1036 -38.92 -15.37 6.45
C SER A 1036 -38.15 -16.58 7.00
N THR A 1037 -36.86 -16.66 6.66
CA THR A 1037 -35.91 -17.52 7.38
C THR A 1037 -35.18 -16.62 8.37
N ALA A 1038 -35.22 -16.96 9.67
CA ALA A 1038 -34.49 -16.23 10.69
C ALA A 1038 -32.97 -16.35 10.43
N ALA A 1039 -32.26 -15.23 10.55
CA ALA A 1039 -30.83 -15.15 10.30
C ALA A 1039 -30.04 -16.03 11.28
N THR A 1040 -29.51 -17.15 10.80
CA THR A 1040 -28.34 -17.79 11.40
C THR A 1040 -27.10 -17.11 10.85
N GLY A 1041 -26.31 -16.50 11.74
CA GLY A 1041 -25.11 -15.76 11.39
C GLY A 1041 -24.06 -16.65 10.75
N ASP A 1042 -24.08 -16.75 9.42
CA ASP A 1042 -22.90 -16.85 8.55
C ASP A 1042 -23.36 -16.89 7.07
N SER A 1043 -23.74 -15.73 6.52
CA SER A 1043 -23.90 -15.61 5.06
C SER A 1043 -23.88 -14.16 4.60
N VAL A 1044 -22.71 -13.52 4.66
CA VAL A 1044 -22.47 -12.34 3.83
C VAL A 1044 -22.25 -12.83 2.40
N ARG A 1045 -23.25 -12.66 1.54
CA ARG A 1045 -23.14 -13.03 0.12
C ARG A 1045 -22.34 -11.93 -0.59
N ILE A 1046 -21.04 -12.16 -0.71
CA ILE A 1046 -20.11 -11.26 -1.40
C ILE A 1046 -20.47 -11.20 -2.91
N PRO A 1047 -20.65 -10.01 -3.49
CA PRO A 1047 -20.91 -9.82 -4.92
C PRO A 1047 -19.88 -10.52 -5.83
N PRO A 1048 -20.26 -10.99 -7.05
CA PRO A 1048 -19.35 -11.69 -7.96
C PRO A 1048 -18.09 -10.88 -8.34
N ALA A 1049 -18.22 -9.55 -8.42
CA ALA A 1049 -17.10 -8.63 -8.68
C ALA A 1049 -16.06 -8.63 -7.54
N LEU A 1050 -16.51 -8.77 -6.29
CA LEU A 1050 -15.65 -8.91 -5.11
C LEU A 1050 -15.11 -10.33 -4.94
N ARG A 1051 -15.74 -11.37 -5.53
CA ARG A 1051 -15.16 -12.73 -5.53
C ARG A 1051 -13.83 -12.77 -6.28
N ARG A 1052 -13.72 -12.14 -7.46
CA ARG A 1052 -12.45 -12.10 -8.21
C ARG A 1052 -11.33 -11.36 -7.46
N SER A 1053 -11.64 -10.24 -6.81
CA SER A 1053 -10.65 -9.47 -6.03
C SER A 1053 -10.25 -10.13 -4.71
N LEU A 1054 -11.08 -11.01 -4.14
CA LEU A 1054 -10.79 -11.71 -2.88
C LEU A 1054 -10.21 -13.12 -3.08
N THR A 1055 -10.21 -13.65 -4.30
CA THR A 1055 -9.61 -14.98 -4.59
C THR A 1055 -8.21 -14.94 -5.16
N ASP A 1056 -7.68 -13.79 -5.59
CA ASP A 1056 -6.44 -13.76 -6.39
C ASP A 1056 -5.13 -13.54 -5.63
N GLU A 1057 -5.13 -13.55 -4.30
CA GLU A 1057 -3.89 -13.80 -3.53
C GLU A 1057 -4.19 -14.68 -2.31
N ARG A 1058 -4.65 -15.92 -2.54
CA ARG A 1058 -4.46 -16.96 -1.53
C ARG A 1058 -3.00 -17.38 -1.54
N LEU A 1059 -2.29 -17.11 -0.45
CA LEU A 1059 -0.95 -17.62 -0.17
C LEU A 1059 -0.82 -19.07 -0.63
N ARG A 1060 -0.04 -19.29 -1.68
CA ARG A 1060 0.34 -20.63 -2.14
C ARG A 1060 1.24 -21.25 -1.06
N TYR A 1061 0.81 -22.36 -0.48
CA TYR A 1061 1.68 -23.17 0.36
C TYR A 1061 2.91 -23.60 -0.47
N PRO A 1062 4.13 -23.49 0.08
CA PRO A 1062 5.33 -23.96 -0.61
C PRO A 1062 5.18 -25.44 -0.98
N THR A 1063 5.56 -25.81 -2.21
CA THR A 1063 5.49 -27.21 -2.64
C THR A 1063 6.54 -28.04 -1.92
N TRP A 1064 6.35 -29.37 -1.89
CA TRP A 1064 7.30 -30.27 -1.23
C TRP A 1064 8.71 -30.20 -1.83
N GLU A 1065 8.83 -29.93 -3.13
CA GLU A 1065 10.12 -29.70 -3.80
C GLU A 1065 10.78 -28.39 -3.34
N GLU A 1066 10.01 -27.31 -3.18
CA GLU A 1066 10.51 -26.01 -2.68
C GLU A 1066 10.97 -26.11 -1.21
N LEU A 1067 10.30 -26.94 -0.41
CA LEU A 1067 10.69 -27.20 0.98
C LEU A 1067 11.96 -28.06 1.09
N GLN A 1068 12.25 -28.92 0.11
CA GLN A 1068 13.46 -29.75 0.11
C GLN A 1068 14.74 -28.96 -0.19
N ALA A 1069 14.62 -27.82 -0.91
CA ALA A 1069 15.73 -26.91 -1.16
C ALA A 1069 16.17 -26.12 0.09
N LEU A 1070 15.35 -26.12 1.16
CA LEU A 1070 15.62 -25.42 2.43
C LEU A 1070 16.21 -26.35 3.48
N SER A 1071 17.06 -25.80 4.34
CA SER A 1071 17.62 -26.53 5.49
C SER A 1071 16.49 -26.94 6.47
N PRO A 1072 16.71 -27.96 7.32
CA PRO A 1072 15.69 -28.44 8.26
C PRO A 1072 15.12 -27.36 9.18
N ASP A 1073 15.93 -26.37 9.58
CA ASP A 1073 15.49 -25.27 10.43
C ASP A 1073 14.70 -24.20 9.66
N GLU A 1074 15.11 -23.89 8.42
CA GLU A 1074 14.38 -22.97 7.54
C GLU A 1074 13.03 -23.55 7.14
N ARG A 1075 12.99 -24.85 6.81
CA ARG A 1075 11.74 -25.56 6.52
C ARG A 1075 10.78 -25.50 7.71
N ARG A 1076 11.28 -25.66 8.93
CA ARG A 1076 10.48 -25.60 10.16
C ARG A 1076 9.91 -24.19 10.38
N ARG A 1077 10.72 -23.14 10.19
CA ARG A 1077 10.30 -21.73 10.29
C ARG A 1077 9.29 -21.34 9.22
N VAL A 1078 9.50 -21.76 7.97
CA VAL A 1078 8.55 -21.51 6.87
C VAL A 1078 7.23 -22.21 7.16
N THR A 1079 7.27 -23.48 7.58
CA THR A 1079 6.04 -24.22 7.93
C THR A 1079 5.32 -23.60 9.13
N GLU A 1080 6.05 -23.09 10.11
CA GLU A 1080 5.50 -22.41 11.29
C GLU A 1080 4.92 -21.03 10.94
N TYR A 1081 5.55 -20.30 10.02
CA TYR A 1081 5.07 -19.02 9.48
C TYR A 1081 3.72 -19.18 8.78
N PHE A 1082 3.59 -20.14 7.85
CA PHE A 1082 2.31 -20.42 7.17
C PHE A 1082 1.23 -21.01 8.11
N ARG A 1083 1.64 -21.72 9.18
CA ARG A 1083 0.73 -22.22 10.21
C ARG A 1083 0.19 -21.11 11.11
N ARG A 1084 1.00 -20.09 11.44
CA ARG A 1084 0.55 -18.92 12.19
C ARG A 1084 -0.38 -18.02 11.36
N LEU A 1085 -0.16 -17.97 10.04
CA LEU A 1085 -1.01 -17.22 9.12
C LEU A 1085 -2.41 -17.84 8.87
N SER A 1086 -2.59 -19.14 9.14
CA SER A 1086 -3.84 -19.87 8.86
C SER A 1086 -4.81 -19.98 10.04
N GLY A 1087 -4.51 -19.36 11.18
CA GLY A 1087 -5.49 -19.12 12.25
C GLY A 1087 -6.08 -20.37 12.92
N ALA A 1088 -5.36 -21.49 13.03
CA ALA A 1088 -5.84 -22.65 13.78
C ALA A 1088 -5.48 -22.54 15.28
N PRO A 1089 -6.45 -22.62 16.23
CA PRO A 1089 -6.16 -22.61 17.65
C PRO A 1089 -5.46 -23.93 18.08
N ARG A 1090 -4.55 -23.84 19.05
CA ARG A 1090 -4.02 -25.01 19.76
C ARG A 1090 -5.17 -25.72 20.49
N PRO A 1091 -5.30 -27.05 20.41
CA PRO A 1091 -6.08 -27.76 21.41
C PRO A 1091 -5.31 -27.69 22.74
N ALA A 1092 -5.93 -27.10 23.76
CA ALA A 1092 -5.78 -27.61 25.11
C ALA A 1092 -6.22 -29.09 25.09
N ASP A 1093 -5.66 -30.02 25.82
CA ASP A 1093 -5.46 -29.95 27.26
C ASP A 1093 -4.80 -31.25 27.77
N THR A 1094 -4.57 -31.30 29.08
CA THR A 1094 -4.56 -32.51 29.95
C THR A 1094 -3.28 -33.34 30.12
N ALA A 1095 -2.80 -33.31 31.36
CA ALA A 1095 -1.91 -34.27 31.97
C ALA A 1095 -2.64 -35.59 32.31
N ASP A 1096 -1.84 -36.66 32.38
CA ASP A 1096 -2.06 -37.95 33.05
C ASP A 1096 -3.37 -38.72 32.82
N THR A 1097 -3.28 -39.88 32.15
CA THR A 1097 -3.62 -41.22 32.67
C THR A 1097 -3.18 -42.29 31.65
N PRO A 1098 -2.55 -43.42 32.06
CA PRO A 1098 -1.95 -44.37 31.14
C PRO A 1098 -2.93 -45.42 30.58
N ALA A 1099 -2.48 -46.04 29.49
CA ALA A 1099 -3.13 -47.07 28.67
C ALA A 1099 -3.90 -48.18 29.41
N PRO A 1100 -4.85 -48.81 28.70
CA PRO A 1100 -4.62 -50.21 28.35
C PRO A 1100 -4.96 -50.60 26.90
N SER A 1101 -4.03 -51.38 26.34
CA SER A 1101 -4.14 -52.54 25.44
C SER A 1101 -5.41 -52.85 24.63
N LYS A 1102 -5.16 -53.02 23.32
CA LYS A 1102 -5.55 -54.12 22.40
C LYS A 1102 -7.01 -54.57 22.37
N GLU A 1103 -7.68 -54.31 21.25
CA GLU A 1103 -8.01 -55.31 20.20
C GLU A 1103 -8.08 -54.64 18.83
#